data_AF-A0A3F3QC05-F1
#
_entry.id   AF-A0A3F3QC05-F1
#
_cell.length_a   1.000
_cell.length_b   1.000
_cell.length_c   1.000
_cell.angle_alpha   90.00
_cell.angle_beta   90.00
_cell.angle_gamma   90.00
#
_symmetry.space_group_name_H-M   'P 1'
#
loop_
_entity.id
_entity.type
_entity.pdbx_description
1 polymer ?
#
loop_
_entity_poly.entity_id
_entity_poly.type
_entity_poly.pdbx_seq_one_letter_code
_entity_poly.pdbx_strand_id
1 'polypeptide(L)'
;MPSTILLQNATILVPSGDDVVPLRKHSLLIEGNKIAQISSHIAPPSAETQVIDCTGKIVSPGFIDTHHHLWQTQLKGRHADHTLIEYMPTGNLQQINYSPEDIFWGQLAGCLEALDAGTTTVVDHAHMNVTAAHSLHGLQATISSGIRSIFCYTPTHTVKSWKPEIVPGGNFLDDWVLKQLSDLATAAPYGDGRVEIGLGFDGLMLPKDVVVSLYDRARKAGTKVITTHYVRGHFSDDSLVDLLDSYGLLGPDIILSHATHLTSSDVEKLSKAKSWISSTPGSELQMAHGYPVCFQDGCSKISSLGIDCHSSTSSDIVTAMRLGLQAERARRNEEVIASGKTPRSLDLSVQDVFRLATIQGARTLHMEDKLGSIKVGKLADLVIFDGTSPGMICASEQDPVAAIVFHSSIRDVETVIVDGQVRKKHGRLTPVEIGPSFPEVHIPKQTVEWGQVAQKLVASRQSIEDARVKSGATDLDSLVSASLKLFHADLARKTSWKMTPRRSSKRVGRPRLDTITPATNNTAILSPNRRTQVRRAQRTYRLKKEAVFRNAINRAEQLEARFRIVREEVAGLLSDVATEKHQLHLSHPTIHTRLKRLHDILIADCDSSTPNEANTDNLIPLSSSSSSSPASNSSPSIQYHQVSTSPNNNHSIFHNQSLTPLPTKQHSYAFCEPRFARQLHRYTLEHAYRLFTDPRSNPSTIYRVFRLVPCIQDPQKTQPRFKQLLMGGCTDPLEVPGLPFYGENAGEGVGGDGH
;
A
#
# COMPACT_ATOMS: atom_id res chain seq x y z
N MET A 1 -24.20 19.55 34.23
CA MET A 1 -23.04 18.70 34.59
C MET A 1 -22.24 18.46 33.32
N PRO A 2 -20.90 18.49 33.35
CA PRO A 2 -20.10 18.02 32.21
C PRO A 2 -20.43 16.54 31.93
N SER A 3 -20.33 16.11 30.66
CA SER A 3 -20.48 14.69 30.31
C SER A 3 -19.43 13.85 31.02
N THR A 4 -19.79 12.68 31.54
CA THR A 4 -18.88 11.79 32.26
C THR A 4 -18.79 10.43 31.59
N ILE A 5 -17.57 9.92 31.43
CA ILE A 5 -17.28 8.56 30.94
C ILE A 5 -16.41 7.86 31.96
N LEU A 6 -16.82 6.68 32.40
CA LEU A 6 -16.08 5.86 33.34
C LEU A 6 -15.60 4.57 32.65
N LEU A 7 -14.29 4.43 32.51
CA LEU A 7 -13.66 3.18 32.08
C LEU A 7 -13.39 2.31 33.31
N GLN A 8 -13.94 1.11 33.40
CA GLN A 8 -13.79 0.23 34.57
C GLN A 8 -12.92 -1.00 34.29
N ASN A 9 -12.19 -1.47 35.31
CA ASN A 9 -11.45 -2.75 35.27
C ASN A 9 -10.38 -2.88 34.16
N ALA A 10 -9.86 -1.77 33.68
CA ALA A 10 -8.86 -1.71 32.63
C ALA A 10 -7.45 -2.10 33.11
N THR A 11 -6.60 -2.45 32.14
CA THR A 11 -5.14 -2.28 32.25
C THR A 11 -4.77 -0.91 31.68
N ILE A 12 -4.39 0.05 32.52
CA ILE A 12 -4.14 1.45 32.11
C ILE A 12 -2.63 1.70 32.01
N LEU A 13 -2.15 2.19 30.87
CA LEU A 13 -0.74 2.55 30.66
C LEU A 13 -0.47 3.96 31.17
N VAL A 14 0.08 4.05 32.39
CA VAL A 14 0.42 5.33 33.04
C VAL A 14 1.91 5.63 32.91
N PRO A 15 2.33 6.91 32.93
CA PRO A 15 3.73 7.27 32.78
C PRO A 15 4.60 6.80 33.96
N SER A 16 5.80 6.33 33.65
CA SER A 16 6.90 6.04 34.57
C SER A 16 8.20 6.61 33.97
N GLY A 17 8.47 7.89 34.24
CA GLY A 17 9.45 8.64 33.48
C GLY A 17 8.95 8.86 32.05
N ASP A 18 9.79 8.52 31.06
CA ASP A 18 9.44 8.58 29.63
C ASP A 18 8.83 7.27 29.10
N ASP A 19 8.77 6.23 29.93
CA ASP A 19 8.14 4.94 29.62
C ASP A 19 6.73 4.87 30.21
N VAL A 20 6.02 3.78 29.94
CA VAL A 20 4.74 3.48 30.60
C VAL A 20 4.79 2.19 31.40
N VAL A 21 4.03 2.15 32.49
CA VAL A 21 3.82 0.93 33.29
C VAL A 21 2.32 0.63 33.38
N PRO A 22 1.92 -0.65 33.44
CA PRO A 22 0.52 -1.02 33.50
C PRO A 22 -0.04 -0.96 34.93
N LEU A 23 -1.13 -0.20 35.13
CA LEU A 23 -2.02 -0.35 36.28
C LEU A 23 -3.14 -1.32 35.93
N ARG A 24 -3.07 -2.55 36.44
CA ARG A 24 -4.08 -3.60 36.17
C ARG A 24 -5.29 -3.46 37.08
N LYS A 25 -6.48 -3.78 36.56
CA LYS A 25 -7.77 -3.72 37.29
C LYS A 25 -8.03 -2.34 37.89
N HIS A 26 -7.73 -1.29 37.12
CA HIS A 26 -7.99 0.09 37.50
C HIS A 26 -9.11 0.69 36.67
N SER A 27 -9.68 1.77 37.19
CA SER A 27 -10.72 2.56 36.55
C SER A 27 -10.19 3.98 36.26
N LEU A 28 -10.70 4.59 35.20
CA LEU A 28 -10.39 5.95 34.77
C LEU A 28 -11.69 6.71 34.54
N LEU A 29 -11.85 7.85 35.22
CA LEU A 29 -12.97 8.76 35.02
C LEU A 29 -12.56 9.93 34.12
N ILE A 30 -13.38 10.18 33.11
CA ILE A 30 -13.31 11.35 32.24
C ILE A 30 -14.47 12.28 32.63
N GLU A 31 -14.17 13.55 32.86
CA GLU A 31 -15.17 14.61 33.05
C GLU A 31 -14.97 15.70 31.99
N GLY A 32 -15.99 15.92 31.17
CA GLY A 32 -15.88 16.76 29.97
C GLY A 32 -14.83 16.18 29.03
N ASN A 33 -13.72 16.90 28.87
CA ASN A 33 -12.60 16.49 28.03
C ASN A 33 -11.32 16.10 28.80
N LYS A 34 -11.37 15.97 30.13
CA LYS A 34 -10.19 15.72 30.96
C LYS A 34 -10.27 14.40 31.70
N ILE A 35 -9.10 13.80 31.91
CA ILE A 35 -8.91 12.69 32.85
C ILE A 35 -9.02 13.26 34.27
N ALA A 36 -10.13 12.98 34.95
CA ALA A 36 -10.42 13.52 36.27
C ALA A 36 -9.84 12.66 37.40
N GLN A 37 -9.88 11.33 37.24
CA GLN A 37 -9.44 10.41 38.28
C GLN A 37 -8.95 9.08 37.70
N ILE A 38 -7.95 8.47 38.34
CA ILE A 38 -7.47 7.11 38.09
C ILE A 38 -7.34 6.42 39.45
N SER A 39 -7.98 5.26 39.62
CA SER A 39 -8.00 4.53 40.90
C SER A 39 -8.32 3.05 40.65
N SER A 40 -8.04 2.16 41.60
CA SER A 40 -8.44 0.74 41.50
C SER A 40 -9.97 0.58 41.37
N HIS A 41 -10.73 1.48 41.99
CA HIS A 41 -12.18 1.56 41.89
C HIS A 41 -12.65 3.01 41.88
N ILE A 42 -13.66 3.31 41.05
CA ILE A 42 -14.37 4.58 40.99
C ILE A 42 -15.86 4.27 40.84
N ALA A 43 -16.69 4.83 41.71
CA ALA A 43 -18.15 4.76 41.55
C ALA A 43 -18.60 5.76 40.47
N PRO A 44 -19.58 5.44 39.62
CA PRO A 44 -20.14 6.40 38.67
C PRO A 44 -20.62 7.66 39.40
N PRO A 45 -20.14 8.87 39.02
CA PRO A 45 -20.54 10.11 39.69
C PRO A 45 -22.03 10.44 39.59
N SER A 46 -22.71 9.91 38.55
CA SER A 46 -24.16 10.04 38.36
C SER A 46 -24.73 8.88 37.56
N ALA A 47 -26.05 8.76 37.51
CA ALA A 47 -26.76 7.74 36.72
C ALA A 47 -26.57 7.91 35.20
N GLU A 48 -26.28 9.13 34.74
CA GLU A 48 -26.03 9.47 33.33
C GLU A 48 -24.59 9.20 32.90
N THR A 49 -23.71 8.81 33.83
CA THR A 49 -22.32 8.49 33.52
C THR A 49 -22.25 7.31 32.55
N GLN A 50 -21.60 7.51 31.41
CA GLN A 50 -21.37 6.42 30.47
C GLN A 50 -20.30 5.47 31.03
N VAL A 51 -20.72 4.29 31.47
CA VAL A 51 -19.81 3.26 31.96
C VAL A 51 -19.37 2.35 30.81
N ILE A 52 -18.06 2.15 30.65
CA ILE A 52 -17.44 1.25 29.68
C ILE A 52 -16.64 0.20 30.44
N ASP A 53 -17.09 -1.05 30.41
CA ASP A 53 -16.32 -2.16 30.97
C ASP A 53 -15.10 -2.45 30.08
N CYS A 54 -13.93 -2.33 30.71
CA CYS A 54 -12.62 -2.55 30.11
C CYS A 54 -11.92 -3.78 30.73
N THR A 55 -12.68 -4.70 31.33
CA THR A 55 -12.16 -6.01 31.76
C THR A 55 -11.44 -6.70 30.60
N GLY A 56 -10.16 -7.04 30.79
CA GLY A 56 -9.32 -7.66 29.76
C GLY A 56 -8.83 -6.71 28.67
N LYS A 57 -9.09 -5.40 28.78
CA LYS A 57 -8.70 -4.38 27.78
C LYS A 57 -7.52 -3.54 28.25
N ILE A 58 -6.77 -3.01 27.29
CA ILE A 58 -5.64 -2.10 27.54
C ILE A 58 -6.07 -0.67 27.16
N VAL A 59 -5.89 0.28 28.07
CA VAL A 59 -6.10 1.71 27.82
C VAL A 59 -4.74 2.38 27.63
N SER A 60 -4.52 2.91 26.43
CA SER A 60 -3.31 3.60 25.99
C SER A 60 -3.59 5.10 25.80
N PRO A 61 -2.59 5.99 25.92
CA PRO A 61 -2.68 7.31 25.31
C PRO A 61 -3.06 7.19 23.82
N GLY A 62 -3.80 8.18 23.33
CA GLY A 62 -3.98 8.45 21.92
C GLY A 62 -2.65 8.52 21.17
N PHE A 63 -2.56 7.88 20.00
CA PHE A 63 -1.36 8.04 19.18
C PHE A 63 -1.34 9.39 18.48
N ILE A 64 -0.12 9.87 18.23
CA ILE A 64 0.16 11.16 17.62
C ILE A 64 0.97 10.93 16.36
N ASP A 65 0.36 11.23 15.22
CA ASP A 65 0.99 11.19 13.90
C ASP A 65 1.55 12.58 13.56
N THR A 66 2.87 12.71 13.51
CA THR A 66 3.51 14.02 13.31
C THR A 66 3.77 14.38 11.85
N HIS A 67 3.29 13.58 10.89
CA HIS A 67 3.34 13.93 9.47
C HIS A 67 2.43 13.02 8.63
N HIS A 68 1.38 13.60 8.02
CA HIS A 68 0.41 12.86 7.19
C HIS A 68 -0.13 13.74 6.05
N HIS A 69 -0.45 13.15 4.90
CA HIS A 69 -1.21 13.75 3.80
C HIS A 69 -2.65 13.23 3.73
N LEU A 70 -3.54 13.75 4.59
CA LEU A 70 -4.87 13.16 4.82
C LEU A 70 -5.79 13.16 3.59
N TRP A 71 -5.69 14.18 2.73
CA TRP A 71 -6.58 14.34 1.58
C TRP A 71 -6.46 13.24 0.51
N GLN A 72 -5.38 12.46 0.51
CA GLN A 72 -5.04 11.55 -0.59
C GLN A 72 -5.83 10.23 -0.63
N THR A 73 -6.92 10.10 0.12
CA THR A 73 -7.64 8.83 0.32
C THR A 73 -8.11 8.21 -1.00
N GLN A 74 -8.59 9.01 -1.95
CA GLN A 74 -9.05 8.52 -3.25
C GLN A 74 -7.92 7.90 -4.10
N LEU A 75 -6.65 8.23 -3.80
CA LEU A 75 -5.47 7.70 -4.48
C LEU A 75 -5.01 6.34 -3.95
N LYS A 76 -5.61 5.82 -2.86
CA LYS A 76 -5.23 4.52 -2.28
C LYS A 76 -5.30 3.40 -3.31
N GLY A 77 -4.27 2.55 -3.30
CA GLY A 77 -4.06 1.46 -4.26
C GLY A 77 -3.32 1.85 -5.53
N ARG A 78 -2.99 3.14 -5.72
CA ARG A 78 -2.20 3.63 -6.87
C ARG A 78 -0.70 3.51 -6.67
N HIS A 79 -0.20 3.70 -5.44
CA HIS A 79 1.22 3.93 -5.17
C HIS A 79 1.92 2.75 -4.48
N ALA A 80 1.37 1.54 -4.59
CA ALA A 80 1.92 0.36 -3.92
C ALA A 80 3.37 0.03 -4.32
N ASP A 81 3.73 0.27 -5.59
CA ASP A 81 5.05 -0.04 -6.16
C ASP A 81 5.82 1.22 -6.60
N HIS A 82 5.41 2.40 -6.13
CA HIS A 82 6.01 3.67 -6.56
C HIS A 82 7.16 4.09 -5.64
N THR A 83 8.26 4.53 -6.26
CA THR A 83 9.29 5.38 -5.64
C THR A 83 8.79 6.82 -5.46
N LEU A 84 9.53 7.66 -4.73
CA LEU A 84 9.22 9.09 -4.60
C LEU A 84 9.05 9.77 -5.97
N ILE A 85 9.95 9.46 -6.91
CA ILE A 85 9.95 10.07 -8.24
C ILE A 85 8.69 9.70 -9.05
N GLU A 86 8.20 8.47 -8.92
CA GLU A 86 6.95 8.02 -9.56
C GLU A 86 5.72 8.59 -8.85
N TYR A 87 5.81 8.76 -7.52
CA TYR A 87 4.77 9.37 -6.71
C TYR A 87 4.55 10.86 -7.01
N MET A 88 5.60 11.63 -7.32
CA MET A 88 5.46 13.08 -7.56
C MET A 88 4.33 13.44 -8.55
N PRO A 89 4.30 12.93 -9.79
CA PRO A 89 3.21 13.24 -10.72
C PRO A 89 1.90 12.50 -10.41
N THR A 90 1.95 11.32 -9.80
CA THR A 90 0.77 10.44 -9.64
C THR A 90 0.03 10.58 -8.32
N GLY A 91 0.68 11.22 -7.34
CA GLY A 91 0.21 11.50 -6.00
C GLY A 91 0.33 12.99 -5.67
N ASN A 92 1.56 13.45 -5.44
CA ASN A 92 1.83 14.80 -4.90
C ASN A 92 1.22 15.93 -5.73
N LEU A 93 1.24 15.83 -7.07
CA LEU A 93 0.72 16.84 -8.00
C LEU A 93 -0.74 16.60 -8.45
N GLN A 94 -1.46 15.63 -7.87
CA GLN A 94 -2.83 15.31 -8.29
C GLN A 94 -3.90 16.25 -7.74
N GLN A 95 -3.59 17.09 -6.76
CA GLN A 95 -4.53 18.04 -6.13
C GLN A 95 -5.25 18.92 -7.15
N ILE A 96 -4.63 19.22 -8.30
CA ILE A 96 -5.25 20.02 -9.37
C ILE A 96 -6.43 19.34 -10.06
N ASN A 97 -6.53 18.00 -9.94
CA ASN A 97 -7.62 17.21 -10.51
C ASN A 97 -8.78 17.03 -9.52
N TYR A 98 -8.66 17.59 -8.31
CA TYR A 98 -9.68 17.52 -7.28
C TYR A 98 -10.54 18.78 -7.34
N SER A 99 -11.85 18.63 -7.18
CA SER A 99 -12.70 19.75 -6.79
C SER A 99 -12.60 20.00 -5.27
N PRO A 100 -13.05 21.16 -4.77
CA PRO A 100 -13.14 21.39 -3.33
C PRO A 100 -13.99 20.34 -2.59
N GLU A 101 -15.07 19.83 -3.20
CA GLU A 101 -15.88 18.74 -2.60
C GLU A 101 -15.09 17.42 -2.57
N ASP A 102 -14.29 17.11 -3.59
CA ASP A 102 -13.42 15.93 -3.58
C ASP A 102 -12.40 16.00 -2.43
N ILE A 103 -11.82 17.19 -2.19
CA ILE A 103 -10.94 17.43 -1.04
C ILE A 103 -11.67 17.20 0.27
N PHE A 104 -12.89 17.73 0.44
CA PHE A 104 -13.66 17.53 1.66
C PHE A 104 -13.82 16.04 1.99
N TRP A 105 -14.31 15.24 1.04
CA TRP A 105 -14.55 13.82 1.29
C TRP A 105 -13.26 13.02 1.46
N GLY A 106 -12.21 13.35 0.69
CA GLY A 106 -10.90 12.71 0.80
C GLY A 106 -10.23 12.94 2.14
N GLN A 107 -10.24 14.19 2.60
CA GLN A 107 -9.71 14.62 3.88
C GLN A 107 -10.50 14.01 5.05
N LEU A 108 -11.84 14.04 4.98
CA LEU A 108 -12.69 13.47 6.02
C LEU A 108 -12.41 11.98 6.17
N ALA A 109 -12.34 11.25 5.05
CA ALA A 109 -12.05 9.83 5.08
C ALA A 109 -10.64 9.52 5.61
N GLY A 110 -9.64 10.36 5.30
CA GLY A 110 -8.30 10.22 5.85
C GLY A 110 -8.27 10.39 7.37
N CYS A 111 -8.97 11.41 7.88
CA CYS A 111 -9.12 11.63 9.32
C CYS A 111 -9.83 10.44 10.00
N LEU A 112 -10.88 9.91 9.36
CA LEU A 112 -11.62 8.76 9.86
C LEU A 112 -10.80 7.47 9.84
N GLU A 113 -9.96 7.24 8.83
CA GLU A 113 -9.03 6.10 8.80
C GLU A 113 -8.00 6.19 9.92
N ALA A 114 -7.45 7.39 10.17
CA ALA A 114 -6.53 7.63 11.27
C ALA A 114 -7.19 7.36 12.64
N LEU A 115 -8.41 7.88 12.85
CA LEU A 115 -9.21 7.61 14.05
C LEU A 115 -9.53 6.11 14.20
N ASP A 116 -9.84 5.42 13.11
CA ASP A 116 -10.13 3.98 13.15
C ASP A 116 -8.91 3.17 13.62
N ALA A 117 -7.70 3.61 13.24
CA ALA A 117 -6.43 3.01 13.64
C ALA A 117 -5.91 3.47 15.02
N GLY A 118 -6.63 4.33 15.75
CA GLY A 118 -6.24 4.80 17.09
C GLY A 118 -5.36 6.06 17.11
N THR A 119 -5.14 6.71 15.97
CA THR A 119 -4.53 8.04 15.92
C THR A 119 -5.55 9.08 16.37
N THR A 120 -5.17 9.88 17.37
CA THR A 120 -6.03 10.91 17.98
C THR A 120 -5.62 12.33 17.63
N THR A 121 -4.33 12.52 17.32
CA THR A 121 -3.73 13.79 16.94
C THR A 121 -2.90 13.62 15.68
N VAL A 122 -3.02 14.56 14.74
CA VAL A 122 -2.27 14.54 13.48
C VAL A 122 -1.65 15.90 13.15
N VAL A 123 -0.45 15.90 12.57
CA VAL A 123 0.10 17.05 11.84
C VAL A 123 -0.13 16.80 10.37
N ASP A 124 -1.10 17.51 9.81
CA ASP A 124 -1.49 17.34 8.41
C ASP A 124 -0.65 18.27 7.53
N HIS A 125 0.18 17.71 6.66
CA HIS A 125 0.90 18.47 5.64
C HIS A 125 -0.03 18.69 4.44
N ALA A 126 -0.93 19.65 4.62
CA ALA A 126 -2.10 19.91 3.79
C ALA A 126 -1.74 20.61 2.47
N HIS A 127 -1.16 19.86 1.52
CA HIS A 127 -0.67 20.35 0.22
C HIS A 127 -1.70 20.29 -0.93
N MET A 128 -2.98 20.48 -0.61
CA MET A 128 -4.10 20.48 -1.55
C MET A 128 -4.66 21.88 -1.87
N ASN A 129 -3.95 22.95 -1.49
CA ASN A 129 -4.43 24.34 -1.52
C ASN A 129 -4.33 25.00 -2.92
N VAL A 130 -5.04 24.44 -3.92
CA VAL A 130 -5.08 24.97 -5.29
C VAL A 130 -5.86 26.29 -5.37
N THR A 131 -6.94 26.40 -4.59
CA THR A 131 -7.71 27.63 -4.41
C THR A 131 -8.10 27.79 -2.95
N ALA A 132 -8.55 28.99 -2.56
CA ALA A 132 -9.06 29.25 -1.23
C ALA A 132 -10.20 28.29 -0.81
N ALA A 133 -11.02 27.81 -1.76
CA ALA A 133 -12.07 26.85 -1.45
C ALA A 133 -11.51 25.48 -1.06
N HIS A 134 -10.42 25.01 -1.68
CA HIS A 134 -9.84 23.69 -1.37
C HIS A 134 -9.35 23.61 0.07
N SER A 135 -8.62 24.64 0.52
CA SER A 135 -8.12 24.74 1.89
C SER A 135 -9.25 24.78 2.91
N LEU A 136 -10.30 25.57 2.66
CA LEU A 136 -11.47 25.66 3.54
C LEU A 136 -12.26 24.34 3.62
N HIS A 137 -12.38 23.60 2.50
CA HIS A 137 -13.02 22.29 2.49
C HIS A 137 -12.19 21.25 3.25
N GLY A 138 -10.86 21.24 3.10
CA GLY A 138 -9.97 20.39 3.87
C GLY A 138 -10.02 20.69 5.37
N LEU A 139 -9.99 21.97 5.74
CA LEU A 139 -10.10 22.38 7.14
C LEU A 139 -11.47 22.02 7.73
N GLN A 140 -12.56 22.23 6.98
CA GLN A 140 -13.90 21.85 7.41
C GLN A 140 -14.04 20.33 7.62
N ALA A 141 -13.47 19.52 6.72
CA ALA A 141 -13.47 18.07 6.86
C ALA A 141 -12.72 17.63 8.13
N THR A 142 -11.57 18.24 8.39
CA THR A 142 -10.77 18.00 9.61
C THR A 142 -11.57 18.33 10.87
N ILE A 143 -12.21 19.50 10.92
CA ILE A 143 -13.10 19.91 12.03
C ILE A 143 -14.23 18.90 12.23
N SER A 144 -14.90 18.51 11.15
CA SER A 144 -16.07 17.62 11.17
C SER A 144 -15.71 16.20 11.63
N SER A 145 -14.49 15.73 11.34
CA SER A 145 -14.03 14.39 11.74
C SER A 145 -13.94 14.22 13.27
N GLY A 146 -13.76 15.32 14.00
CA GLY A 146 -13.56 15.30 15.44
C GLY A 146 -12.17 14.84 15.90
N ILE A 147 -11.22 14.65 14.97
CA ILE A 147 -9.79 14.44 15.28
C ILE A 147 -9.16 15.73 15.85
N ARG A 148 -8.07 15.59 16.62
CA ARG A 148 -7.20 16.71 16.95
C ARG A 148 -6.17 16.89 15.84
N SER A 149 -5.91 18.13 15.42
CA SER A 149 -5.00 18.36 14.30
C SER A 149 -4.22 19.67 14.42
N ILE A 150 -2.99 19.67 13.91
CA ILE A 150 -2.35 20.89 13.41
C ILE A 150 -2.43 20.83 11.89
N PHE A 151 -3.40 21.55 11.31
CA PHE A 151 -3.59 21.64 9.87
C PHE A 151 -2.52 22.57 9.29
N CYS A 152 -1.45 21.99 8.76
CA CYS A 152 -0.34 22.75 8.21
C CYS A 152 -0.70 23.17 6.79
N TYR A 153 -1.20 24.41 6.65
CA TYR A 153 -1.51 24.99 5.36
C TYR A 153 -0.25 25.02 4.52
N THR A 154 -0.21 24.25 3.43
CA THR A 154 0.95 24.15 2.55
C THR A 154 0.70 24.86 1.23
N PRO A 155 1.36 26.00 0.96
CA PRO A 155 1.42 26.58 -0.38
C PRO A 155 1.94 25.56 -1.39
N THR A 156 1.18 25.29 -2.44
CA THR A 156 1.46 24.18 -3.37
C THR A 156 1.72 24.67 -4.79
N HIS A 157 2.69 24.06 -5.47
CA HIS A 157 2.88 24.26 -6.89
C HIS A 157 1.65 23.73 -7.64
N THR A 158 1.17 24.48 -8.64
CA THR A 158 0.12 23.99 -9.53
C THR A 158 0.70 23.66 -10.90
N VAL A 159 -0.04 22.91 -11.71
CA VAL A 159 0.35 22.58 -13.09
C VAL A 159 -0.71 23.13 -14.04
N LYS A 160 -0.30 24.02 -14.94
CA LYS A 160 -1.17 24.63 -15.97
C LYS A 160 -1.41 23.69 -17.14
N SER A 161 -0.38 22.94 -17.55
CA SER A 161 -0.48 21.93 -18.61
C SER A 161 0.50 20.80 -18.36
N TRP A 162 0.09 19.57 -18.68
CA TRP A 162 0.95 18.37 -18.62
C TRP A 162 1.60 18.03 -19.96
N LYS A 163 1.10 18.61 -21.06
CA LYS A 163 1.57 18.35 -22.43
C LYS A 163 1.90 19.66 -23.17
N PRO A 164 2.94 19.69 -24.03
CA PRO A 164 3.92 18.61 -24.28
C PRO A 164 4.95 18.44 -23.14
N GLU A 165 5.03 19.39 -22.20
CA GLU A 165 5.84 19.34 -20.97
C GLU A 165 5.02 19.87 -19.79
N ILE A 166 5.45 19.60 -18.55
CA ILE A 166 4.83 20.17 -17.34
C ILE A 166 5.09 21.68 -17.32
N VAL A 167 4.03 22.46 -17.45
CA VAL A 167 4.07 23.92 -17.31
C VAL A 167 3.61 24.28 -15.90
N PRO A 168 4.47 24.85 -15.04
CA PRO A 168 4.06 25.34 -13.74
C PRO A 168 2.91 26.34 -13.86
N GLY A 169 1.94 26.24 -12.96
CA GLY A 169 0.83 27.17 -12.85
C GLY A 169 1.04 28.15 -11.68
N GLY A 170 0.81 29.44 -11.96
CA GLY A 170 0.78 30.51 -10.96
C GLY A 170 2.07 30.69 -10.15
N ASN A 171 2.03 31.60 -9.19
CA ASN A 171 3.00 31.66 -8.10
C ASN A 171 2.33 31.08 -6.85
N PHE A 172 2.90 30.03 -6.28
CA PHE A 172 2.33 29.36 -5.12
C PHE A 172 2.39 30.23 -3.84
N LEU A 173 3.04 31.39 -3.88
CA LEU A 173 3.03 32.41 -2.84
C LEU A 173 2.28 33.69 -3.24
N ASP A 174 1.28 33.59 -4.11
CA ASP A 174 0.39 34.72 -4.43
C ASP A 174 -0.24 35.35 -3.17
N ASP A 175 -0.59 36.64 -3.24
CA ASP A 175 -1.10 37.42 -2.10
C ASP A 175 -2.29 36.77 -1.40
N TRP A 176 -3.19 36.12 -2.15
CA TRP A 176 -4.35 35.44 -1.59
C TRP A 176 -3.94 34.23 -0.73
N VAL A 177 -2.86 33.52 -1.08
CA VAL A 177 -2.32 32.38 -0.34
C VAL A 177 -1.77 32.86 1.01
N LEU A 178 -0.92 33.88 0.97
CA LEU A 178 -0.29 34.46 2.17
C LEU A 178 -1.33 35.08 3.10
N LYS A 179 -2.33 35.75 2.52
CA LYS A 179 -3.46 36.32 3.27
C LYS A 179 -4.27 35.21 3.92
N GLN A 180 -4.66 34.17 3.18
CA GLN A 180 -5.46 33.08 3.72
C GLN A 180 -4.73 32.33 4.84
N LEU A 181 -3.44 32.03 4.68
CA LEU A 181 -2.61 31.46 5.76
C LEU A 181 -2.69 32.33 7.03
N SER A 182 -2.50 33.64 6.89
CA SER A 182 -2.48 34.58 8.01
C SER A 182 -3.86 34.67 8.69
N ASP A 183 -4.93 34.75 7.90
CA ASP A 183 -6.31 34.83 8.39
C ASP A 183 -6.70 33.56 9.16
N LEU A 184 -6.39 32.38 8.59
CA LEU A 184 -6.70 31.10 9.23
C LEU A 184 -5.89 30.92 10.53
N ALA A 185 -4.60 31.24 10.51
CA ALA A 185 -3.76 31.12 11.70
C ALA A 185 -4.20 32.08 12.82
N THR A 186 -4.63 33.30 12.47
CA THR A 186 -5.12 34.29 13.45
C THR A 186 -6.48 33.89 14.04
N ALA A 187 -7.35 33.25 13.24
CA ALA A 187 -8.67 32.83 13.67
C ALA A 187 -8.69 31.47 14.40
N ALA A 188 -7.59 30.71 14.37
CA ALA A 188 -7.44 29.49 15.14
C ALA A 188 -7.47 29.74 16.67
N PRO A 189 -7.88 28.74 17.46
CA PRO A 189 -8.18 27.36 17.04
C PRO A 189 -9.62 27.15 16.56
N TYR A 190 -9.82 26.10 15.77
CA TYR A 190 -11.12 25.61 15.28
C TYR A 190 -11.54 24.31 15.96
N GLY A 191 -12.79 23.86 15.70
CA GLY A 191 -13.30 22.58 16.21
C GLY A 191 -13.23 22.48 17.73
N ASP A 192 -13.77 23.48 18.43
CA ASP A 192 -13.75 23.61 19.89
C ASP A 192 -12.35 23.58 20.51
N GLY A 193 -11.34 24.10 19.80
CA GLY A 193 -9.96 24.12 20.27
C GLY A 193 -9.13 22.89 19.88
N ARG A 194 -9.67 21.96 19.07
CA ARG A 194 -8.95 20.75 18.62
C ARG A 194 -8.09 20.95 17.38
N VAL A 195 -8.40 21.93 16.54
CA VAL A 195 -7.73 22.13 15.26
C VAL A 195 -6.97 23.46 15.24
N GLU A 196 -5.66 23.37 15.26
CA GLU A 196 -4.73 24.50 15.15
C GLU A 196 -4.22 24.63 13.71
N ILE A 197 -3.59 25.76 13.38
CA ILE A 197 -2.97 25.99 12.06
C ILE A 197 -1.45 25.94 12.17
N GLY A 198 -0.82 25.24 11.23
CA GLY A 198 0.62 25.26 10.98
C GLY A 198 0.94 25.76 9.57
N LEU A 199 2.22 25.82 9.23
CA LEU A 199 2.70 26.02 7.87
C LEU A 199 3.36 24.73 7.39
N GLY A 200 2.98 24.22 6.22
CA GLY A 200 3.85 23.30 5.49
C GLY A 200 4.56 24.06 4.39
N PHE A 201 5.86 23.84 4.18
CA PHE A 201 6.57 24.57 3.14
C PHE A 201 7.76 23.81 2.58
N ASP A 202 7.69 23.46 1.30
CA ASP A 202 8.73 22.70 0.58
C ASP A 202 9.48 23.57 -0.47
N GLY A 203 9.11 24.85 -0.61
CA GLY A 203 9.63 25.79 -1.59
C GLY A 203 10.98 26.43 -1.23
N LEU A 204 11.89 25.68 -0.60
CA LEU A 204 13.13 26.21 -0.02
C LEU A 204 14.21 26.59 -1.05
N MET A 205 13.96 26.33 -2.34
CA MET A 205 14.77 26.80 -3.46
C MET A 205 14.55 28.29 -3.81
N LEU A 206 13.56 28.95 -3.21
CA LEU A 206 13.32 30.38 -3.40
C LEU A 206 14.43 31.24 -2.77
N PRO A 207 14.58 32.51 -3.20
CA PRO A 207 15.52 33.44 -2.59
C PRO A 207 15.38 33.51 -1.06
N LYS A 208 16.52 33.65 -0.37
CA LYS A 208 16.60 33.66 1.10
C LYS A 208 15.59 34.62 1.74
N ASP A 209 15.50 35.84 1.23
CA ASP A 209 14.62 36.89 1.75
C ASP A 209 13.13 36.52 1.64
N VAL A 210 12.74 35.82 0.57
CA VAL A 210 11.38 35.32 0.39
C VAL A 210 11.06 34.22 1.41
N VAL A 211 11.98 33.26 1.59
CA VAL A 211 11.80 32.16 2.56
C VAL A 211 11.72 32.71 3.98
N VAL A 212 12.66 33.57 4.38
CA VAL A 212 12.68 34.18 5.71
C VAL A 212 11.41 35.00 5.94
N SER A 213 10.98 35.80 4.96
CA SER A 213 9.75 36.60 5.08
C SER A 213 8.50 35.74 5.24
N LEU A 214 8.43 34.56 4.62
CA LEU A 214 7.31 33.64 4.79
C LEU A 214 7.29 33.05 6.20
N TYR A 215 8.44 32.61 6.71
CA TYR A 215 8.56 32.05 8.05
C TYR A 215 8.21 33.10 9.11
N ASP A 216 8.71 34.32 8.98
CA ASP A 216 8.39 35.42 9.88
C ASP A 216 6.90 35.76 9.85
N ARG A 217 6.28 35.76 8.66
CA ARG A 217 4.83 35.96 8.50
C ARG A 217 4.04 34.86 9.22
N ALA A 218 4.38 33.60 9.01
CA ALA A 218 3.69 32.46 9.62
C ALA A 218 3.80 32.51 11.16
N ARG A 219 5.01 32.70 11.68
CA ARG A 219 5.28 32.87 13.12
C ARG A 219 4.49 34.05 13.71
N LYS A 220 4.47 35.20 13.02
CA LYS A 220 3.71 36.39 13.44
C LYS A 220 2.19 36.15 13.43
N ALA A 221 1.70 35.35 12.49
CA ALA A 221 0.29 34.98 12.43
C ALA A 221 -0.11 33.92 13.47
N GLY A 222 0.86 33.35 14.20
CA GLY A 222 0.60 32.42 15.30
C GLY A 222 0.53 30.94 14.91
N THR A 223 1.08 30.56 13.75
CA THR A 223 1.18 29.14 13.35
C THR A 223 1.92 28.32 14.41
N LYS A 224 1.44 27.12 14.72
CA LYS A 224 2.01 26.29 15.82
C LYS A 224 3.31 25.60 15.47
N VAL A 225 3.40 25.07 14.25
CA VAL A 225 4.57 24.37 13.74
C VAL A 225 4.78 24.73 12.27
N ILE A 226 6.01 24.55 11.81
CA ILE A 226 6.40 24.64 10.41
C ILE A 226 7.00 23.29 10.02
N THR A 227 6.36 22.60 9.09
CA THR A 227 6.80 21.29 8.58
C THR A 227 7.36 21.39 7.16
N THR A 228 8.42 20.64 6.88
CA THR A 228 9.05 20.58 5.57
C THR A 228 9.57 19.18 5.30
N HIS A 229 9.48 18.72 4.06
CA HIS A 229 10.06 17.45 3.68
C HIS A 229 11.58 17.57 3.54
N TYR A 230 12.30 16.59 4.11
CA TYR A 230 13.75 16.50 3.97
C TYR A 230 14.18 15.09 3.53
N VAL A 231 14.41 14.93 2.22
CA VAL A 231 14.92 13.70 1.61
C VAL A 231 16.21 13.98 0.84
N ARG A 232 17.34 13.96 1.55
CA ARG A 232 18.66 14.24 0.97
C ARG A 232 19.00 13.23 -0.14
N GLY A 233 19.52 13.73 -1.27
CA GLY A 233 19.96 12.94 -2.41
C GLY A 233 18.91 12.62 -3.48
N HIS A 234 17.64 13.03 -3.29
CA HIS A 234 16.59 12.89 -4.32
C HIS A 234 16.45 14.13 -5.20
N PHE A 235 16.52 15.32 -4.60
CA PHE A 235 16.39 16.60 -5.30
C PHE A 235 17.58 17.54 -5.06
N SER A 236 18.25 17.41 -3.91
CA SER A 236 19.53 18.06 -3.63
C SER A 236 20.36 17.19 -2.69
N ASP A 237 21.69 17.24 -2.86
CA ASP A 237 22.66 16.65 -1.93
C ASP A 237 23.00 17.61 -0.76
N ASP A 238 22.51 18.85 -0.79
CA ASP A 238 22.74 19.86 0.23
C ASP A 238 22.01 19.52 1.53
N SER A 239 22.60 19.90 2.66
CA SER A 239 21.93 19.76 3.96
C SER A 239 20.88 20.85 4.12
N LEU A 240 19.62 20.42 4.25
CA LEU A 240 18.52 21.34 4.57
C LEU A 240 18.67 21.93 5.97
N VAL A 241 19.29 21.19 6.89
CA VAL A 241 19.58 21.68 8.24
C VAL A 241 20.58 22.83 8.18
N ASP A 242 21.65 22.71 7.40
CA ASP A 242 22.61 23.79 7.18
C ASP A 242 21.96 25.01 6.52
N LEU A 243 21.07 24.79 5.54
CA LEU A 243 20.35 25.87 4.87
C LEU A 243 19.50 26.67 5.88
N LEU A 244 18.65 25.99 6.64
CA LEU A 244 17.78 26.62 7.63
C LEU A 244 18.59 27.30 8.75
N ASP A 245 19.69 26.69 9.20
CA ASP A 245 20.63 27.26 10.18
C ASP A 245 21.25 28.56 9.66
N SER A 246 21.72 28.57 8.40
CA SER A 246 22.30 29.77 7.76
C SER A 246 21.30 30.90 7.55
N TYR A 247 20.01 30.58 7.53
CA TYR A 247 18.93 31.54 7.45
C TYR A 247 18.43 31.99 8.84
N GLY A 248 18.89 31.33 9.91
CA GLY A 248 18.41 31.57 11.28
C GLY A 248 16.98 31.06 11.51
N LEU A 249 16.55 30.06 10.74
CA LEU A 249 15.17 29.57 10.75
C LEU A 249 14.96 28.32 11.60
N LEU A 250 16.01 27.59 11.97
CA LEU A 250 15.89 26.48 12.92
C LEU A 250 15.33 26.96 14.27
N GLY A 251 14.43 26.17 14.83
CA GLY A 251 13.75 26.50 16.06
C GLY A 251 12.86 25.37 16.58
N PRO A 252 12.23 25.57 17.74
CA PRO A 252 11.36 24.56 18.36
C PRO A 252 10.09 24.28 17.55
N ASP A 253 9.70 25.20 16.67
CA ASP A 253 8.54 25.09 15.79
C ASP A 253 8.80 24.26 14.52
N ILE A 254 10.05 23.89 14.24
CA ILE A 254 10.42 23.19 13.01
C ILE A 254 10.28 21.67 13.16
N ILE A 255 9.57 21.04 12.21
CA ILE A 255 9.46 19.59 12.07
C ILE A 255 9.97 19.19 10.67
N LEU A 256 11.07 18.45 10.61
CA LEU A 256 11.58 17.89 9.37
C LEU A 256 11.01 16.49 9.14
N SER A 257 10.26 16.31 8.07
CA SER A 257 9.71 15.01 7.70
C SER A 257 10.76 14.16 7.01
N HIS A 258 10.81 12.89 7.39
CA HIS A 258 11.84 11.91 7.04
C HIS A 258 13.20 12.19 7.65
N ALA A 259 13.85 13.25 7.18
CA ALA A 259 15.23 13.60 7.50
C ALA A 259 16.20 12.41 7.35
N THR A 260 16.04 11.62 6.28
CA THR A 260 16.96 10.50 6.01
C THR A 260 18.34 11.04 5.63
N HIS A 261 19.38 10.25 5.94
CA HIS A 261 20.79 10.60 5.68
C HIS A 261 21.32 11.83 6.42
N LEU A 262 20.81 12.11 7.64
CA LEU A 262 21.38 13.09 8.55
C LEU A 262 22.83 12.75 8.93
N THR A 263 23.68 13.78 8.92
CA THR A 263 25.04 13.72 9.48
C THR A 263 25.02 14.01 10.98
N SER A 264 26.10 13.69 11.69
CA SER A 264 26.23 14.03 13.11
C SER A 264 26.15 15.55 13.36
N SER A 265 26.64 16.37 12.41
CA SER A 265 26.52 17.83 12.46
C SER A 265 25.06 18.27 12.37
N ASP A 266 24.28 17.66 11.48
CA ASP A 266 22.85 17.96 11.35
C ASP A 266 22.10 17.64 12.66
N VAL A 267 22.39 16.47 13.27
CA VAL A 267 21.78 16.06 14.54
C VAL A 267 22.14 17.02 15.68
N GLU A 268 23.38 17.49 15.75
CA GLU A 268 23.81 18.48 16.76
C GLU A 268 23.05 19.81 16.60
N LYS A 269 22.94 20.30 15.36
CA LYS A 269 22.22 21.55 15.06
C LYS A 269 20.74 21.46 15.41
N LEU A 270 20.06 20.38 14.99
CA LEU A 270 18.67 20.14 15.32
C LEU A 270 18.46 20.07 16.84
N SER A 271 19.31 19.33 17.54
CA SER A 271 19.27 19.22 19.00
C SER A 271 19.44 20.56 19.69
N LYS A 272 20.41 21.37 19.24
CA LYS A 272 20.69 22.71 19.79
C LYS A 272 19.52 23.68 19.55
N ALA A 273 18.92 23.62 18.36
CA ALA A 273 17.78 24.45 17.98
C ALA A 273 16.45 23.95 18.56
N LYS A 274 16.43 22.73 19.13
CA LYS A 274 15.24 22.01 19.58
C LYS A 274 14.24 21.73 18.44
N SER A 275 14.75 21.58 17.22
CA SER A 275 13.95 21.19 16.07
C SER A 275 13.71 19.68 16.06
N TRP A 276 12.61 19.27 15.45
CA TRP A 276 12.09 17.91 15.52
C TRP A 276 12.18 17.19 14.17
N ILE A 277 12.14 15.86 14.23
CA ILE A 277 12.08 14.97 13.07
C ILE A 277 10.82 14.13 13.17
N SER A 278 10.03 14.10 12.11
CA SER A 278 8.96 13.11 11.95
C SER A 278 9.43 12.00 11.02
N SER A 279 9.89 10.87 11.58
CA SER A 279 10.26 9.71 10.76
C SER A 279 9.02 8.97 10.29
N THR A 280 8.98 8.56 9.03
CA THR A 280 7.84 7.87 8.42
C THR A 280 8.25 6.53 7.81
N PRO A 281 8.46 5.49 8.64
CA PRO A 281 9.16 4.28 8.24
C PRO A 281 8.60 3.55 7.01
N GLY A 282 7.28 3.58 6.82
CA GLY A 282 6.63 2.95 5.67
C GLY A 282 7.08 3.57 4.34
N SER A 283 6.89 4.88 4.20
CA SER A 283 7.32 5.62 3.02
C SER A 283 8.84 5.63 2.87
N GLU A 284 9.59 5.78 3.96
CA GLU A 284 11.05 5.88 3.88
C GLU A 284 11.69 4.63 3.27
N LEU A 285 11.24 3.45 3.72
CA LEU A 285 11.69 2.16 3.24
C LEU A 285 11.19 1.84 1.82
N GLN A 286 9.97 2.28 1.47
CA GLN A 286 9.37 1.98 0.16
C GLN A 286 9.83 2.95 -0.94
N MET A 287 9.73 4.25 -0.69
CA MET A 287 9.88 5.30 -1.71
C MET A 287 11.33 5.68 -1.99
N ALA A 288 12.27 4.86 -1.52
CA ALA A 288 13.71 5.03 -1.62
C ALA A 288 14.28 6.21 -0.82
N HIS A 289 13.57 6.78 0.16
CA HIS A 289 14.11 7.88 0.97
C HIS A 289 15.33 7.46 1.79
N GLY A 290 15.37 6.20 2.25
CA GLY A 290 16.48 5.65 3.04
C GLY A 290 16.01 4.88 4.27
N TYR A 291 16.92 4.66 5.21
CA TYR A 291 16.56 4.07 6.50
C TYR A 291 15.95 5.12 7.44
N PRO A 292 14.92 4.77 8.23
CA PRO A 292 14.36 5.64 9.25
C PRO A 292 15.42 6.09 10.26
N VAL A 293 15.47 7.38 10.56
CA VAL A 293 16.51 7.97 11.42
C VAL A 293 16.10 8.08 12.88
N CYS A 294 14.85 7.77 13.25
CA CYS A 294 14.33 7.93 14.62
C CYS A 294 15.12 7.20 15.72
N PHE A 295 15.92 6.20 15.35
CA PHE A 295 16.83 5.49 16.25
C PHE A 295 18.31 5.58 15.87
N GLN A 296 18.66 6.44 14.91
CA GLN A 296 20.05 6.82 14.67
C GLN A 296 20.60 7.51 15.93
N ASP A 297 21.91 7.36 16.17
CA ASP A 297 22.58 7.93 17.33
C ASP A 297 22.32 9.45 17.44
N GLY A 298 21.76 9.86 18.58
CA GLY A 298 21.38 11.24 18.87
C GLY A 298 19.96 11.64 18.42
N CYS A 299 19.32 10.90 17.50
CA CYS A 299 18.03 11.29 16.94
C CYS A 299 16.83 10.96 17.85
N SER A 300 16.86 9.88 18.64
CA SER A 300 15.66 9.41 19.37
C SER A 300 15.02 10.43 20.31
N LYS A 301 15.78 11.41 20.80
CA LYS A 301 15.26 12.48 21.67
C LYS A 301 14.57 13.62 20.90
N ILE A 302 14.87 13.75 19.61
CA ILE A 302 14.35 14.79 18.72
C ILE A 302 13.48 14.20 17.61
N SER A 303 13.04 12.94 17.75
CA SER A 303 12.19 12.27 16.76
C SER A 303 10.83 11.88 17.33
N SER A 304 9.87 11.81 16.42
CA SER A 304 8.54 11.21 16.55
C SER A 304 8.24 10.36 15.30
N LEU A 305 7.02 9.83 15.19
CA LEU A 305 6.58 9.02 14.05
C LEU A 305 5.45 9.70 13.29
N GLY A 306 5.43 9.50 11.98
CA GLY A 306 4.29 9.80 11.12
C GLY A 306 4.01 8.73 10.08
N ILE A 307 2.85 8.82 9.43
CA ILE A 307 2.42 7.90 8.37
C ILE A 307 2.90 8.34 7.00
N ASP A 308 2.93 9.66 6.76
CA ASP A 308 3.18 10.30 5.47
C ASP A 308 2.11 9.94 4.41
N CYS A 309 2.45 9.12 3.41
CA CYS A 309 1.65 8.88 2.23
C CYS A 309 0.74 7.68 2.43
N HIS A 310 -0.45 7.88 3.02
CA HIS A 310 -1.42 6.77 3.18
C HIS A 310 -2.02 6.28 1.85
N SER A 311 -1.61 6.83 0.72
CA SER A 311 -1.99 6.34 -0.61
C SER A 311 -1.14 5.13 -1.04
N SER A 312 0.04 4.95 -0.44
CA SER A 312 0.91 3.77 -0.56
C SER A 312 0.76 2.78 0.60
N THR A 313 0.33 3.23 1.78
CA THR A 313 0.30 2.42 3.01
C THR A 313 -1.02 2.59 3.78
N SER A 314 -1.22 1.81 4.84
CA SER A 314 -2.35 2.03 5.77
C SER A 314 -2.02 3.15 6.77
N SER A 315 -3.03 3.88 7.25
CA SER A 315 -2.87 4.97 8.25
C SER A 315 -2.64 4.49 9.69
N ASP A 316 -2.06 3.29 9.87
CA ASP A 316 -1.82 2.67 11.17
C ASP A 316 -0.42 2.96 11.71
N ILE A 317 -0.36 3.79 12.76
CA ILE A 317 0.90 4.18 13.41
C ILE A 317 1.58 3.02 14.13
N VAL A 318 0.84 1.96 14.51
CA VAL A 318 1.42 0.74 15.07
C VAL A 318 2.28 0.03 14.04
N THR A 319 1.85 0.01 12.78
CA THR A 319 2.67 -0.49 11.67
C THR A 319 3.92 0.36 11.48
N ALA A 320 3.84 1.69 11.58
CA ALA A 320 5.02 2.56 11.54
C ALA A 320 5.99 2.25 12.70
N MET A 321 5.50 2.03 13.92
CA MET A 321 6.31 1.58 15.06
C MET A 321 7.05 0.28 14.75
N ARG A 322 6.35 -0.74 14.22
CA ARG A 322 6.95 -2.03 13.86
C ARG A 322 8.06 -1.88 12.84
N LEU A 323 7.79 -1.13 11.76
CA LEU A 323 8.75 -0.93 10.68
C LEU A 323 9.99 -0.18 11.15
N GLY A 324 9.83 0.94 11.86
CA GLY A 324 10.97 1.71 12.37
C GLY A 324 11.83 0.92 13.35
N LEU A 325 11.20 0.24 14.32
CA LEU A 325 11.91 -0.56 15.31
C LEU A 325 12.64 -1.76 14.69
N GLN A 326 12.00 -2.49 13.78
CA GLN A 326 12.60 -3.67 13.15
C GLN A 326 13.68 -3.29 12.13
N ALA A 327 13.50 -2.19 11.39
CA ALA A 327 14.52 -1.70 10.47
C ALA A 327 15.83 -1.38 11.19
N GLU A 328 15.77 -0.65 12.30
CA GLU A 328 16.99 -0.31 13.05
C GLU A 328 17.60 -1.53 13.77
N ARG A 329 16.77 -2.41 14.36
CA ARG A 329 17.27 -3.66 14.94
C ARG A 329 17.99 -4.51 13.89
N ALA A 330 17.44 -4.63 12.69
CA ALA A 330 18.07 -5.35 11.59
C ALA A 330 19.42 -4.73 11.22
N ARG A 331 19.48 -3.39 11.08
CA ARG A 331 20.71 -2.65 10.75
C ARG A 331 21.81 -2.88 11.79
N ARG A 332 21.52 -2.71 13.08
CA ARG A 332 22.49 -2.93 14.17
C ARG A 332 22.93 -4.40 14.27
N ASN A 333 22.00 -5.33 14.10
CA ASN A 333 22.32 -6.76 14.11
C ASN A 333 23.21 -7.16 12.93
N GLU A 334 23.00 -6.59 11.74
CA GLU A 334 23.83 -6.84 10.56
C GLU A 334 25.28 -6.42 10.79
N GLU A 335 25.53 -5.28 11.45
CA GLU A 335 26.88 -4.83 11.82
C GLU A 335 27.60 -5.84 12.74
N VAL A 336 26.90 -6.36 13.74
CA VAL A 336 27.43 -7.37 14.66
C VAL A 336 27.70 -8.69 13.91
N ILE A 337 26.77 -9.15 13.08
CA ILE A 337 26.90 -10.38 12.28
C ILE A 337 28.06 -10.26 11.29
N ALA A 338 28.23 -9.10 10.64
CA ALA A 338 29.33 -8.83 9.72
C ALA A 338 30.71 -8.90 10.41
N SER A 339 30.76 -8.71 11.73
CA SER A 339 31.97 -8.90 12.55
C SER A 339 32.23 -10.37 12.94
N GLY A 340 31.42 -11.31 12.47
CA GLY A 340 31.51 -12.73 12.80
C GLY A 340 30.96 -13.09 14.19
N LYS A 341 30.09 -12.25 14.74
CA LYS A 341 29.51 -12.40 16.09
C LYS A 341 27.98 -12.52 16.04
N THR A 342 27.39 -13.08 17.10
CA THR A 342 25.92 -13.11 17.27
C THR A 342 25.50 -12.03 18.28
N PRO A 343 24.48 -11.20 17.98
CA PRO A 343 23.93 -10.26 18.95
C PRO A 343 23.43 -10.97 20.20
N ARG A 344 23.84 -10.51 21.39
CA ARG A 344 23.41 -11.10 22.68
C ARG A 344 22.02 -10.62 23.10
N SER A 345 21.70 -9.35 22.81
CA SER A 345 20.50 -8.65 23.24
C SER A 345 20.08 -7.65 22.16
N LEU A 346 18.84 -7.19 22.25
CA LEU A 346 18.34 -6.07 21.43
C LEU A 346 18.53 -4.78 22.21
N ASP A 347 19.12 -3.78 21.58
CA ASP A 347 19.41 -2.48 22.22
C ASP A 347 18.22 -1.52 22.24
N LEU A 348 17.17 -1.81 21.46
CA LEU A 348 15.96 -1.01 21.35
C LEU A 348 14.76 -1.83 21.78
N SER A 349 13.93 -1.27 22.65
CA SER A 349 12.76 -1.93 23.25
C SER A 349 11.45 -1.50 22.58
N VAL A 350 10.34 -2.13 22.98
CA VAL A 350 9.00 -1.69 22.58
C VAL A 350 8.60 -0.37 23.24
N GLN A 351 9.14 -0.07 24.43
CA GLN A 351 8.94 1.21 25.11
C GLN A 351 9.54 2.35 24.29
N ASP A 352 10.72 2.15 23.71
CA ASP A 352 11.41 3.18 22.93
C ASP A 352 10.58 3.64 21.73
N VAL A 353 9.95 2.71 21.01
CA VAL A 353 9.11 3.06 19.86
C VAL A 353 7.72 3.54 20.25
N PHE A 354 7.16 2.99 21.34
CA PHE A 354 5.88 3.46 21.88
C PHE A 354 5.97 4.92 22.34
N ARG A 355 7.12 5.31 22.92
CA ARG A 355 7.44 6.70 23.27
C ARG A 355 7.39 7.63 22.05
N LEU A 356 7.93 7.20 20.91
CA LEU A 356 7.92 7.98 19.66
C LEU A 356 6.50 8.26 19.13
N ALA A 357 5.58 7.29 19.26
CA ALA A 357 4.19 7.40 18.81
C ALA A 357 3.25 8.12 19.81
N THR A 358 3.72 8.43 21.01
CA THR A 358 2.90 9.01 22.09
C THR A 358 3.55 10.27 22.66
N ILE A 359 4.32 10.18 23.76
CA ILE A 359 4.83 11.35 24.49
C ILE A 359 5.84 12.17 23.67
N GLN A 360 6.66 11.56 22.82
CA GLN A 360 7.56 12.31 21.93
C GLN A 360 6.79 13.00 20.79
N GLY A 361 5.73 12.38 20.28
CA GLY A 361 4.79 13.07 19.40
C GLY A 361 4.21 14.32 20.08
N ALA A 362 3.79 14.21 21.35
CA ALA A 362 3.26 15.35 22.10
C ALA A 362 4.32 16.46 22.31
N ARG A 363 5.57 16.08 22.62
CA ARG A 363 6.70 17.02 22.77
C ARG A 363 7.06 17.73 21.45
N THR A 364 6.97 17.01 20.33
CA THR A 364 7.16 17.57 18.98
C THR A 364 6.19 18.71 18.71
N LEU A 365 4.98 18.64 19.28
CA LEU A 365 3.93 19.65 19.15
C LEU A 365 3.90 20.67 20.30
N HIS A 366 4.79 20.55 21.30
CA HIS A 366 4.76 21.31 22.56
C HIS A 366 3.42 21.16 23.31
N MET A 367 2.85 19.96 23.25
CA MET A 367 1.59 19.58 23.88
C MET A 367 1.76 18.49 24.93
N GLU A 368 2.99 18.22 25.38
CA GLU A 368 3.30 17.18 26.36
C GLU A 368 2.64 17.41 27.73
N ASP A 369 2.21 18.63 28.05
CA ASP A 369 1.44 18.89 29.27
C ASP A 369 -0.04 18.50 29.13
N LYS A 370 -0.53 18.30 27.90
CA LYS A 370 -1.93 18.02 27.57
C LYS A 370 -2.17 16.61 27.04
N LEU A 371 -1.21 16.05 26.29
CA LEU A 371 -1.34 14.83 25.50
C LEU A 371 -0.20 13.83 25.77
N GLY A 372 -0.22 12.70 25.06
CA GLY A 372 0.89 11.74 24.97
C GLY A 372 1.10 10.86 26.20
N SER A 373 0.33 11.04 27.28
CA SER A 373 0.38 10.16 28.46
C SER A 373 -0.95 10.17 29.22
N ILE A 374 -1.31 9.09 29.91
CA ILE A 374 -2.49 9.04 30.77
C ILE A 374 -2.13 9.57 32.17
N LYS A 375 -2.53 10.81 32.46
CA LYS A 375 -2.33 11.47 33.78
C LYS A 375 -3.55 12.32 34.12
N VAL A 376 -3.93 12.36 35.40
CA VAL A 376 -4.99 13.27 35.88
C VAL A 376 -4.70 14.71 35.46
N GLY A 377 -5.72 15.39 34.96
CA GLY A 377 -5.68 16.77 34.44
C GLY A 377 -5.39 16.89 32.95
N LYS A 378 -4.84 15.85 32.30
CA LYS A 378 -4.61 15.83 30.85
C LYS A 378 -5.91 15.63 30.06
N LEU A 379 -5.85 15.95 28.77
CA LEU A 379 -6.96 15.72 27.85
C LEU A 379 -7.21 14.22 27.66
N ALA A 380 -8.47 13.84 27.52
CA ALA A 380 -8.89 12.46 27.31
C ALA A 380 -8.81 12.10 25.82
N ASP A 381 -7.57 12.02 25.33
CA ASP A 381 -7.23 11.44 24.03
C ASP A 381 -6.67 10.02 24.29
N LEU A 382 -7.51 9.00 24.09
CA LEU A 382 -7.29 7.63 24.56
C LEU A 382 -7.64 6.59 23.50
N VAL A 383 -6.92 5.47 23.51
CA VAL A 383 -7.21 4.27 22.71
C VAL A 383 -7.42 3.08 23.64
N ILE A 384 -8.48 2.32 23.39
CA ILE A 384 -8.81 1.12 24.14
C ILE A 384 -8.68 -0.08 23.20
N PHE A 385 -7.77 -0.99 23.54
CA PHE A 385 -7.53 -2.22 22.80
C PHE A 385 -8.25 -3.40 23.45
N ASP A 386 -8.91 -4.23 22.64
CA ASP A 386 -9.35 -5.56 23.06
C ASP A 386 -8.13 -6.45 23.31
N GLY A 387 -7.78 -6.60 24.58
CA GLY A 387 -6.67 -7.44 25.00
C GLY A 387 -7.02 -8.93 25.03
N THR A 388 -8.25 -9.32 24.67
CA THR A 388 -8.73 -10.72 24.77
C THR A 388 -8.75 -11.45 23.43
N SER A 389 -8.43 -10.77 22.33
CA SER A 389 -8.38 -11.38 21.01
C SER A 389 -7.30 -12.47 20.94
N PRO A 390 -7.42 -13.47 20.03
CA PRO A 390 -6.45 -14.57 19.94
C PRO A 390 -5.00 -14.12 19.71
N GLY A 391 -4.80 -12.99 19.02
CA GLY A 391 -3.47 -12.40 18.81
C GLY A 391 -2.92 -11.69 20.06
N MET A 392 -3.82 -11.16 20.89
CA MET A 392 -3.48 -10.24 21.99
C MET A 392 -3.37 -10.91 23.36
N ILE A 393 -4.20 -11.90 23.68
CA ILE A 393 -4.42 -12.35 25.07
C ILE A 393 -3.15 -12.67 25.86
N CYS A 394 -2.28 -13.53 25.34
CA CYS A 394 -1.05 -13.88 26.04
C CYS A 394 -0.05 -12.71 26.11
N ALA A 395 0.00 -11.89 25.06
CA ALA A 395 0.87 -10.72 25.03
C ALA A 395 0.38 -9.64 26.02
N SER A 396 -0.92 -9.41 26.11
CA SER A 396 -1.56 -8.46 27.04
C SER A 396 -1.29 -8.82 28.50
N GLU A 397 -1.35 -10.10 28.84
CA GLU A 397 -1.05 -10.59 30.19
C GLU A 397 0.45 -10.47 30.52
N GLN A 398 1.33 -10.66 29.54
CA GLN A 398 2.78 -10.57 29.75
C GLN A 398 3.30 -9.13 29.76
N ASP A 399 3.04 -8.38 28.69
CA ASP A 399 3.52 -7.01 28.45
C ASP A 399 2.52 -6.28 27.53
N PRO A 400 1.65 -5.43 28.09
CA PRO A 400 0.66 -4.65 27.33
C PRO A 400 1.26 -3.74 26.25
N VAL A 401 2.49 -3.24 26.42
CA VAL A 401 3.15 -2.41 25.41
C VAL A 401 3.59 -3.29 24.25
N ALA A 402 4.18 -4.46 24.53
CA ALA A 402 4.50 -5.43 23.49
C ALA A 402 3.24 -5.95 22.78
N ALA A 403 2.12 -6.12 23.50
CA ALA A 403 0.84 -6.50 22.93
C ALA A 403 0.38 -5.48 21.88
N ILE A 404 0.37 -4.19 22.23
CA ILE A 404 0.07 -3.11 21.28
C ILE A 404 1.09 -3.13 20.12
N VAL A 405 2.38 -3.05 20.42
CA VAL A 405 3.41 -2.82 19.39
C VAL A 405 3.58 -4.00 18.44
N PHE A 406 3.47 -5.26 18.86
CA PHE A 406 3.74 -6.41 17.99
C PHE A 406 2.54 -7.29 17.67
N HIS A 407 1.51 -7.29 18.50
CA HIS A 407 0.43 -8.27 18.40
C HIS A 407 -0.91 -7.68 17.96
N SER A 408 -1.10 -6.37 18.11
CA SER A 408 -2.35 -5.72 17.74
C SER A 408 -2.53 -5.56 16.23
N SER A 409 -3.77 -5.33 15.83
CA SER A 409 -4.18 -4.83 14.53
C SER A 409 -5.26 -3.76 14.72
N ILE A 410 -5.65 -3.08 13.64
CA ILE A 410 -6.76 -2.10 13.66
C ILE A 410 -8.07 -2.72 14.21
N ARG A 411 -8.25 -4.04 14.03
CA ARG A 411 -9.40 -4.77 14.59
C ARG A 411 -9.41 -4.77 16.13
N ASP A 412 -8.23 -4.79 16.75
CA ASP A 412 -8.10 -4.82 18.20
C ASP A 412 -8.29 -3.43 18.82
N VAL A 413 -8.22 -2.35 18.02
CA VAL A 413 -8.64 -1.02 18.45
C VAL A 413 -10.17 -1.01 18.60
N GLU A 414 -10.67 -1.13 19.81
CA GLU A 414 -12.11 -1.25 20.06
C GLU A 414 -12.78 0.12 20.20
N THR A 415 -12.17 1.02 20.97
CA THR A 415 -12.73 2.35 21.28
C THR A 415 -11.65 3.41 21.18
N VAL A 416 -11.99 4.55 20.57
CA VAL A 416 -11.11 5.71 20.46
C VAL A 416 -11.86 6.92 21.00
N ILE A 417 -11.20 7.67 21.88
CA ILE A 417 -11.73 8.87 22.52
C ILE A 417 -10.80 10.01 22.15
N VAL A 418 -11.36 11.12 21.66
CA VAL A 418 -10.62 12.36 21.38
C VAL A 418 -11.33 13.49 22.09
N ASP A 419 -10.60 14.23 22.92
CA ASP A 419 -11.13 15.36 23.69
C ASP A 419 -12.35 14.98 24.54
N GLY A 420 -12.32 13.77 25.12
CA GLY A 420 -13.42 13.19 25.91
C GLY A 420 -14.64 12.72 25.10
N GLN A 421 -14.61 12.79 23.77
CA GLN A 421 -15.68 12.31 22.90
C GLN A 421 -15.31 10.97 22.26
N VAL A 422 -16.22 10.00 22.32
CA VAL A 422 -16.05 8.70 21.66
C VAL A 422 -16.16 8.87 20.14
N ARG A 423 -15.11 8.51 19.40
CA ARG A 423 -15.01 8.57 17.94
C ARG A 423 -15.09 7.19 17.27
N LYS A 424 -14.77 6.15 18.03
CA LYS A 424 -14.93 4.73 17.64
C LYS A 424 -15.42 3.97 18.85
N LYS A 425 -16.35 3.03 18.66
CA LYS A 425 -16.92 2.20 19.72
C LYS A 425 -17.18 0.79 19.19
N HIS A 426 -16.80 -0.23 19.96
CA HIS A 426 -16.95 -1.65 19.60
C HIS A 426 -16.42 -1.97 18.19
N GLY A 427 -15.25 -1.42 17.85
CA GLY A 427 -14.60 -1.65 16.56
C GLY A 427 -15.24 -0.92 15.38
N ARG A 428 -16.17 0.03 15.62
CA ARG A 428 -16.86 0.79 14.56
C ARG A 428 -16.75 2.29 14.81
N LEU A 429 -16.43 3.05 13.76
CA LEU A 429 -16.48 4.51 13.79
C LEU A 429 -17.90 4.98 14.17
N THR A 430 -17.96 6.05 14.95
CA THR A 430 -19.23 6.73 15.24
C THR A 430 -19.61 7.64 14.07
N PRO A 431 -20.90 7.90 13.83
CA PRO A 431 -21.30 8.96 12.91
C PRO A 431 -20.64 10.30 13.24
N VAL A 432 -20.36 11.08 12.20
CA VAL A 432 -19.79 12.43 12.32
C VAL A 432 -20.79 13.49 11.92
N GLU A 433 -20.76 14.61 12.66
CA GLU A 433 -21.59 15.77 12.40
C GLU A 433 -20.85 16.74 11.48
N ILE A 434 -21.42 16.97 10.30
CA ILE A 434 -20.94 18.01 9.38
C ILE A 434 -21.77 19.26 9.64
N GLY A 435 -21.11 20.33 10.09
CA GLY A 435 -21.70 21.67 10.18
C GLY A 435 -20.78 22.69 9.52
N PRO A 436 -21.20 23.40 8.46
CA PRO A 436 -20.31 24.30 7.72
C PRO A 436 -19.82 25.43 8.64
N SER A 437 -18.51 25.52 8.82
CA SER A 437 -17.83 26.58 9.59
C SER A 437 -17.45 27.77 8.69
N PHE A 438 -17.50 27.58 7.37
CA PHE A 438 -17.07 28.57 6.39
C PHE A 438 -18.19 28.79 5.34
N PRO A 439 -18.56 30.04 5.02
CA PRO A 439 -19.57 30.35 4.01
C PRO A 439 -19.26 29.76 2.62
N GLU A 440 -17.99 29.61 2.28
CA GLU A 440 -17.52 29.08 0.99
C GLU A 440 -17.64 27.55 0.87
N VAL A 441 -17.90 26.86 1.98
CA VAL A 441 -18.04 25.40 2.02
C VAL A 441 -19.51 25.01 1.86
N HIS A 442 -19.83 24.51 0.67
CA HIS A 442 -21.19 24.16 0.26
C HIS A 442 -21.54 22.69 0.55
N ILE A 443 -21.04 22.14 1.66
CA ILE A 443 -21.42 20.80 2.12
C ILE A 443 -22.61 20.96 3.09
N PRO A 444 -23.78 20.34 2.81
CA PRO A 444 -24.96 20.48 3.67
C PRO A 444 -24.67 20.03 5.10
N LYS A 445 -25.32 20.69 6.06
CA LYS A 445 -25.32 20.24 7.45
C LYS A 445 -26.02 18.88 7.54
N GLN A 446 -25.34 17.88 8.05
CA GLN A 446 -25.86 16.50 8.16
C GLN A 446 -24.98 15.65 9.07
N THR A 447 -25.57 14.62 9.66
CA THR A 447 -24.86 13.50 10.26
C THR A 447 -24.53 12.49 9.17
N VAL A 448 -23.28 12.02 9.08
CA VAL A 448 -22.89 10.97 8.15
C VAL A 448 -22.22 9.78 8.83
N GLU A 449 -22.61 8.60 8.39
CA GLU A 449 -21.97 7.34 8.72
C GLU A 449 -20.82 7.04 7.74
N TRP A 450 -19.88 6.18 8.15
CA TRP A 450 -18.79 5.73 7.29
C TRP A 450 -19.25 5.21 5.92
N GLY A 451 -20.37 4.46 5.88
CA GLY A 451 -20.92 3.94 4.62
C GLY A 451 -21.30 5.02 3.61
N GLN A 452 -21.77 6.18 4.08
CA GLN A 452 -22.11 7.33 3.22
C GLN A 452 -20.84 8.05 2.74
N VAL A 453 -19.84 8.21 3.62
CA VAL A 453 -18.52 8.74 3.24
C VAL A 453 -17.89 7.85 2.16
N ALA A 454 -17.93 6.53 2.33
CA ALA A 454 -17.40 5.59 1.35
C ALA A 454 -18.08 5.70 -0.03
N GLN A 455 -19.40 5.89 -0.08
CA GLN A 455 -20.11 6.13 -1.34
C GLN A 455 -19.64 7.42 -2.04
N LYS A 456 -19.44 8.50 -1.27
CA LYS A 456 -18.89 9.76 -1.78
C LYS A 456 -17.47 9.59 -2.32
N LEU A 457 -16.62 8.83 -1.65
CA LEU A 457 -15.25 8.54 -2.10
C LEU A 457 -15.23 7.77 -3.42
N VAL A 458 -16.10 6.77 -3.61
CA VAL A 458 -16.16 6.00 -4.88
C VAL A 458 -16.56 6.92 -6.04
N ALA A 459 -17.55 7.78 -5.85
CA ALA A 459 -17.95 8.76 -6.86
C ALA A 459 -16.83 9.79 -7.14
N SER A 460 -16.22 10.32 -6.07
CA SER A 460 -15.11 11.28 -6.14
C SER A 460 -13.91 10.69 -6.89
N ARG A 461 -13.54 9.43 -6.63
CA ARG A 461 -12.45 8.75 -7.33
C ARG A 461 -12.66 8.70 -8.84
N GLN A 462 -13.89 8.44 -9.30
CA GLN A 462 -14.20 8.45 -10.73
C GLN A 462 -14.08 9.87 -11.32
N SER A 463 -14.60 10.89 -10.62
CA SER A 463 -14.49 12.29 -11.03
C SER A 463 -13.03 12.74 -11.21
N ILE A 464 -12.17 12.42 -10.24
CA ILE A 464 -10.74 12.73 -10.27
C ILE A 464 -10.05 12.04 -11.43
N GLU A 465 -10.40 10.77 -11.70
CA GLU A 465 -9.83 10.01 -12.81
C GLU A 465 -10.24 10.60 -14.17
N ASP A 466 -11.50 10.99 -14.33
CA ASP A 466 -11.99 11.66 -15.53
C ASP A 466 -11.29 13.03 -15.73
N ALA A 467 -11.09 13.78 -14.65
CA ALA A 467 -10.37 15.06 -14.67
C ALA A 467 -8.89 14.87 -15.07
N ARG A 468 -8.23 13.83 -14.55
CA ARG A 468 -6.85 13.46 -14.90
C ARG A 468 -6.72 13.09 -16.38
N VAL A 469 -7.68 12.33 -16.92
CA VAL A 469 -7.71 11.99 -18.35
C VAL A 469 -7.90 13.24 -19.20
N LYS A 470 -8.81 14.14 -18.82
CA LYS A 470 -9.07 15.41 -19.51
C LYS A 470 -7.86 16.37 -19.48
N SER A 471 -7.12 16.42 -18.37
CA SER A 471 -5.91 17.26 -18.24
C SER A 471 -4.70 16.69 -19.00
N GLY A 472 -4.82 15.49 -19.58
CA GLY A 472 -3.77 14.86 -20.36
C GLY A 472 -2.67 14.21 -19.51
N ALA A 473 -2.86 14.13 -18.18
CA ALA A 473 -1.94 13.53 -17.23
C ALA A 473 -1.99 11.99 -17.24
N THR A 474 -1.94 11.37 -18.43
CA THR A 474 -2.17 9.93 -18.62
C THR A 474 -0.94 9.08 -18.88
N ASP A 475 0.15 9.69 -19.35
CA ASP A 475 1.39 8.99 -19.71
C ASP A 475 2.44 9.09 -18.60
N LEU A 476 2.51 8.05 -17.77
CA LEU A 476 3.36 8.03 -16.58
C LEU A 476 4.85 8.25 -16.90
N ASP A 477 5.37 7.64 -17.96
CA ASP A 477 6.80 7.74 -18.31
C ASP A 477 7.18 9.17 -18.71
N SER A 478 6.29 9.84 -19.46
CA SER A 478 6.45 11.25 -19.82
C SER A 478 6.32 12.15 -18.60
N LEU A 479 5.36 11.88 -17.72
CA LEU A 479 5.14 12.66 -16.50
C LEU A 479 6.30 12.55 -15.50
N VAL A 480 6.84 11.35 -15.30
CA VAL A 480 8.04 11.12 -14.48
C VAL A 480 9.24 11.84 -15.08
N SER A 481 9.44 11.71 -16.39
CA SER A 481 10.54 12.40 -17.08
C SER A 481 10.42 13.92 -16.98
N ALA A 482 9.21 14.48 -17.06
CA ALA A 482 8.96 15.90 -16.90
C ALA A 482 9.11 16.37 -15.44
N SER A 483 8.69 15.55 -14.47
CA SER A 483 8.85 15.86 -13.04
C SER A 483 10.34 15.93 -12.66
N LEU A 484 11.16 15.00 -13.16
CA LEU A 484 12.61 15.05 -12.97
C LEU A 484 13.23 16.35 -13.49
N LYS A 485 12.78 16.87 -14.64
CA LYS A 485 13.20 18.18 -15.16
C LYS A 485 12.79 19.33 -14.22
N LEU A 486 11.53 19.32 -13.77
CA LEU A 486 10.97 20.38 -12.93
C LEU A 486 11.70 20.51 -11.59
N PHE A 487 12.07 19.39 -10.98
CA PHE A 487 12.80 19.37 -9.71
C PHE A 487 14.33 19.44 -9.88
N HIS A 488 14.83 19.87 -11.05
CA HIS A 488 16.26 19.95 -11.36
C HIS A 488 17.06 18.67 -11.08
N ALA A 489 16.40 17.51 -11.10
CA ALA A 489 17.07 16.23 -10.98
C ALA A 489 17.84 15.95 -12.26
N ASP A 490 19.12 15.61 -12.13
CA ASP A 490 20.03 15.42 -13.25
C ASP A 490 19.50 14.37 -14.26
N LEU A 491 19.06 14.85 -15.43
CA LEU A 491 18.68 14.02 -16.57
C LEU A 491 19.87 13.28 -17.19
N ALA A 492 21.12 13.60 -16.85
CA ALA A 492 22.30 12.90 -17.36
C ALA A 492 22.39 11.45 -16.84
N ARG A 493 21.59 11.08 -15.83
CA ARG A 493 21.29 9.66 -15.54
C ARG A 493 20.41 8.96 -16.58
N LYS A 494 20.06 9.63 -17.68
CA LYS A 494 19.72 9.01 -18.98
C LYS A 494 20.91 9.01 -19.93
N THR A 495 22.09 8.52 -19.51
CA THR A 495 23.05 7.94 -20.45
C THR A 495 23.68 6.65 -19.91
N SER A 496 23.29 5.55 -20.56
CA SER A 496 23.82 4.18 -20.45
C SER A 496 23.37 3.31 -19.26
N TRP A 497 22.12 2.83 -19.30
CA TRP A 497 21.90 1.40 -19.04
C TRP A 497 22.37 0.57 -20.25
N LYS A 498 23.66 0.63 -20.56
CA LYS A 498 24.36 -0.54 -21.08
C LYS A 498 24.93 -1.21 -19.86
N MET A 499 24.40 -2.38 -19.48
CA MET A 499 25.04 -3.25 -18.50
C MET A 499 26.50 -3.44 -18.93
N THR A 500 27.41 -2.75 -18.26
CA THR A 500 28.83 -3.09 -18.24
C THR A 500 29.23 -3.39 -16.80
N PRO A 501 30.06 -4.42 -16.58
CA PRO A 501 30.12 -5.10 -15.29
C PRO A 501 30.86 -4.24 -14.25
N ARG A 502 30.36 -4.26 -13.01
CA ARG A 502 30.99 -3.67 -11.83
C ARG A 502 32.51 -3.93 -11.80
N ARG A 503 33.31 -2.87 -11.86
CA ARG A 503 34.71 -2.87 -11.42
C ARG A 503 34.75 -2.62 -9.92
N SER A 504 35.28 -3.59 -9.18
CA SER A 504 35.41 -3.62 -7.71
C SER A 504 36.27 -2.48 -7.16
N SER A 505 35.82 -1.82 -6.09
CA SER A 505 36.66 -0.92 -5.30
C SER A 505 37.81 -1.69 -4.64
N LYS A 506 39.01 -1.09 -4.68
CA LYS A 506 40.19 -1.57 -3.97
C LYS A 506 40.00 -1.29 -2.47
N ARG A 507 40.01 -2.34 -1.64
CA ARG A 507 40.44 -2.22 -0.24
C ARG A 507 41.96 -2.30 -0.17
N VAL A 508 42.56 -1.31 0.49
CA VAL A 508 43.88 -1.34 1.14
C VAL A 508 43.78 -2.36 2.29
N GLY A 509 44.69 -3.29 2.61
CA GLY A 509 45.94 -3.79 2.06
C GLY A 509 46.60 -4.69 3.14
N ARG A 510 47.25 -5.81 2.76
CA ARG A 510 48.43 -6.39 3.45
C ARG A 510 49.06 -7.48 2.57
N PRO A 511 50.38 -7.71 2.68
CA PRO A 511 51.46 -6.99 2.00
C PRO A 511 51.94 -7.72 0.73
N ARG A 512 52.54 -6.96 -0.21
CA ARG A 512 53.27 -7.51 -1.36
C ARG A 512 54.63 -8.04 -0.91
N LEU A 513 55.01 -9.19 -1.45
CA LEU A 513 56.41 -9.56 -1.63
C LEU A 513 56.80 -9.24 -3.08
N ASP A 514 57.96 -8.63 -3.20
CA ASP A 514 58.56 -8.07 -4.41
C ASP A 514 58.85 -9.11 -5.49
N THR A 515 58.83 -8.71 -6.77
CA THR A 515 60.02 -8.57 -7.64
C THR A 515 59.68 -8.50 -9.16
N ILE A 516 60.12 -7.40 -9.79
CA ILE A 516 60.97 -7.33 -11.01
C ILE A 516 60.41 -7.82 -12.39
N THR A 517 59.99 -6.84 -13.21
CA THR A 517 60.24 -6.60 -14.68
C THR A 517 59.82 -7.63 -15.78
N PRO A 518 59.83 -7.29 -17.10
CA PRO A 518 58.60 -7.17 -17.89
C PRO A 518 58.55 -8.08 -19.14
N ALA A 519 57.37 -8.60 -19.53
CA ALA A 519 57.03 -8.91 -20.93
C ALA A 519 55.64 -9.56 -21.08
N THR A 520 54.88 -9.06 -22.06
CA THR A 520 53.91 -9.73 -22.95
C THR A 520 53.43 -11.15 -22.60
N ASN A 521 52.15 -11.28 -22.22
CA ASN A 521 51.11 -12.03 -22.97
C ASN A 521 49.88 -12.28 -22.08
N ASN A 522 48.71 -11.95 -22.62
CA ASN A 522 47.39 -12.11 -22.00
C ASN A 522 46.93 -13.58 -22.07
N THR A 523 47.09 -14.33 -20.98
CA THR A 523 46.24 -15.51 -20.68
C THR A 523 46.23 -15.78 -19.18
N ALA A 524 45.17 -15.34 -18.49
CA ALA A 524 44.98 -15.63 -17.06
C ALA A 524 44.53 -17.09 -16.86
N ILE A 525 45.46 -17.97 -16.48
CA ILE A 525 45.16 -19.35 -16.10
C ILE A 525 44.69 -19.37 -14.63
N LEU A 526 43.42 -19.73 -14.39
CA LEU A 526 42.88 -19.91 -13.03
C LEU A 526 43.47 -21.15 -12.36
N SER A 527 43.92 -21.02 -11.10
CA SER A 527 44.48 -22.15 -10.33
C SER A 527 43.43 -23.26 -10.08
N PRO A 528 43.85 -24.54 -10.00
CA PRO A 528 42.95 -25.69 -9.88
C PRO A 528 41.95 -25.61 -8.71
N ASN A 529 42.35 -25.05 -7.57
CA ASN A 529 41.50 -24.92 -6.39
C ASN A 529 40.29 -23.99 -6.62
N ARG A 530 40.44 -22.94 -7.42
CA ARG A 530 39.35 -21.98 -7.69
C ARG A 530 38.31 -22.56 -8.66
N ARG A 531 38.73 -23.41 -9.61
CA ARG A 531 37.80 -24.17 -10.47
C ARG A 531 36.96 -25.15 -9.66
N THR A 532 37.56 -25.82 -8.68
CA THR A 532 36.86 -26.77 -7.80
C THR A 532 35.82 -26.07 -6.93
N GLN A 533 36.12 -24.88 -6.42
CA GLN A 533 35.20 -24.10 -5.58
C GLN A 533 33.99 -23.58 -6.37
N VAL A 534 34.20 -23.10 -7.61
CA VAL A 534 33.11 -22.68 -8.51
C VAL A 534 32.22 -23.85 -8.91
N ARG A 535 32.81 -25.03 -9.20
CA ARG A 535 32.04 -26.25 -9.51
C ARG A 535 31.17 -26.70 -8.33
N ARG A 536 31.66 -26.59 -7.09
CA ARG A 536 30.86 -26.89 -5.88
C ARG A 536 29.68 -25.93 -5.74
N ALA A 537 29.89 -24.62 -5.88
CA ALA A 537 28.83 -23.62 -5.78
C ALA A 537 27.74 -23.79 -6.85
N GLN A 538 28.13 -24.09 -8.09
CA GLN A 538 27.18 -24.35 -9.18
C GLN A 538 26.37 -25.64 -8.95
N ARG A 539 27.00 -26.69 -8.41
CA ARG A 539 26.31 -27.93 -8.04
C ARG A 539 25.28 -27.69 -6.93
N THR A 540 25.64 -26.94 -5.88
CA THR A 540 24.72 -26.60 -4.79
C THR A 540 23.53 -25.77 -5.28
N TYR A 541 23.75 -24.83 -6.19
CA TYR A 541 22.67 -24.04 -6.79
C TYR A 541 21.70 -24.90 -7.61
N ARG A 542 22.20 -25.83 -8.44
CA ARG A 542 21.34 -26.77 -9.19
C ARG A 542 20.50 -27.65 -8.27
N LEU A 543 21.11 -28.23 -7.25
CA LEU A 543 20.40 -29.10 -6.28
C LEU A 543 19.29 -28.35 -5.52
N LYS A 544 19.52 -27.09 -5.14
CA LYS A 544 18.47 -26.26 -4.53
C LYS A 544 17.30 -25.99 -5.49
N LYS A 545 17.58 -25.72 -6.77
CA LYS A 545 16.54 -25.47 -7.78
C LYS A 545 15.73 -26.73 -8.09
N GLU A 546 16.38 -27.89 -8.19
CA GLU A 546 15.72 -29.20 -8.38
C GLU A 546 14.84 -29.58 -7.18
N ALA A 547 15.24 -29.21 -5.94
CA ALA A 547 14.43 -29.46 -4.76
C ALA A 547 13.16 -28.59 -4.74
N VAL A 548 13.27 -27.32 -5.13
CA VAL A 548 12.10 -26.42 -5.24
C VAL A 548 11.12 -26.94 -6.30
N PHE A 549 11.62 -27.41 -7.43
CA PHE A 549 10.77 -27.91 -8.52
C PHE A 549 10.07 -29.22 -8.15
N ARG A 550 10.77 -30.18 -7.53
CA ARG A 550 10.14 -31.40 -7.00
C ARG A 550 9.08 -31.11 -5.94
N ASN A 551 9.30 -30.13 -5.08
CA ASN A 551 8.28 -29.71 -4.12
C ASN A 551 7.04 -29.12 -4.80
N ALA A 552 7.20 -28.42 -5.93
CA ALA A 552 6.06 -27.90 -6.69
C ALA A 552 5.25 -29.02 -7.35
N ILE A 553 5.92 -30.02 -7.93
CA ILE A 553 5.27 -31.22 -8.51
C ILE A 553 4.50 -31.99 -7.42
N ASN A 554 5.15 -32.32 -6.30
CA ASN A 554 4.49 -33.02 -5.20
C ASN A 554 3.27 -32.26 -4.68
N ARG A 555 3.33 -30.92 -4.63
CA ARG A 555 2.21 -30.09 -4.18
C ARG A 555 1.06 -30.07 -5.19
N ALA A 556 1.36 -30.12 -6.49
CA ALA A 556 0.36 -30.26 -7.53
C ALA A 556 -0.33 -31.63 -7.48
N GLU A 557 0.44 -32.72 -7.34
CA GLU A 557 -0.11 -34.08 -7.19
C GLU A 557 -0.96 -34.23 -5.92
N GLN A 558 -0.53 -33.64 -4.79
CA GLN A 558 -1.33 -33.60 -3.56
C GLN A 558 -2.63 -32.80 -3.73
N LEU A 559 -2.59 -31.70 -4.49
CA LEU A 559 -3.77 -30.90 -4.76
C LEU A 559 -4.76 -31.66 -5.65
N GLU A 560 -4.25 -32.37 -6.66
CA GLU A 560 -5.05 -33.23 -7.55
C GLU A 560 -5.69 -34.39 -6.78
N ALA A 561 -4.94 -35.04 -5.88
CA ALA A 561 -5.48 -36.08 -5.00
C ALA A 561 -6.58 -35.53 -4.07
N ARG A 562 -6.41 -34.32 -3.51
CA ARG A 562 -7.44 -33.65 -2.70
C ARG A 562 -8.68 -33.30 -3.52
N PHE A 563 -8.52 -32.83 -4.75
CA PHE A 563 -9.65 -32.58 -5.65
C PHE A 563 -10.40 -33.87 -5.99
N ARG A 564 -9.70 -34.99 -6.14
CA ARG A 564 -10.34 -36.31 -6.35
C ARG A 564 -11.17 -36.73 -5.14
N ILE A 565 -10.67 -36.54 -3.93
CA ILE A 565 -11.42 -36.81 -2.68
C ILE A 565 -12.65 -35.91 -2.60
N VAL A 566 -12.51 -34.59 -2.84
CA VAL A 566 -13.65 -33.66 -2.85
C VAL A 566 -14.70 -34.07 -3.89
N ARG A 567 -14.25 -34.54 -5.07
CA ARG A 567 -15.15 -35.05 -6.10
C ARG A 567 -15.90 -36.31 -5.66
N GLU A 568 -15.22 -37.25 -5.02
CA GLU A 568 -15.81 -38.49 -4.50
C GLU A 568 -16.82 -38.20 -3.37
N GLU A 569 -16.50 -37.30 -2.44
CA GLU A 569 -17.38 -36.87 -1.35
C GLU A 569 -18.63 -36.14 -1.89
N VAL A 570 -18.46 -35.25 -2.87
CA VAL A 570 -19.59 -34.55 -3.51
C VAL A 570 -20.46 -35.53 -4.31
N ALA A 571 -19.86 -36.51 -4.99
CA ALA A 571 -20.59 -37.57 -5.69
C ALA A 571 -21.35 -38.49 -4.71
N GLY A 572 -20.74 -38.82 -3.56
CA GLY A 572 -21.37 -39.57 -2.47
C GLY A 572 -22.58 -38.84 -1.89
N LEU A 573 -22.42 -37.57 -1.53
CA LEU A 573 -23.52 -36.69 -1.10
C LEU A 573 -24.67 -36.62 -2.11
N LEU A 574 -24.35 -36.58 -3.41
CA LEU A 574 -25.34 -36.57 -4.48
C LEU A 574 -26.07 -37.92 -4.63
N SER A 575 -25.39 -39.05 -4.41
CA SER A 575 -26.00 -40.39 -4.38
C SER A 575 -26.90 -40.57 -3.15
N ASP A 576 -26.47 -40.14 -1.97
CA ASP A 576 -27.23 -40.25 -0.73
C ASP A 576 -28.51 -39.39 -0.80
N VAL A 577 -28.41 -38.16 -1.32
CA VAL A 577 -29.56 -37.27 -1.60
C VAL A 577 -30.46 -37.81 -2.72
N ALA A 578 -29.92 -38.58 -3.68
CA ALA A 578 -30.72 -39.25 -4.70
C ALA A 578 -31.48 -40.48 -4.17
N THR A 579 -31.07 -41.05 -3.04
CA THR A 579 -31.78 -42.15 -2.36
C THR A 579 -32.98 -41.61 -1.55
N GLU A 580 -32.90 -40.39 -1.02
CA GLU A 580 -34.04 -39.64 -0.44
C GLU A 580 -34.75 -38.74 -1.48
N LYS A 581 -35.06 -39.32 -2.65
CA LYS A 581 -35.51 -38.58 -3.85
C LYS A 581 -36.85 -37.85 -3.73
N HIS A 582 -37.45 -37.66 -2.55
CA HIS A 582 -38.78 -37.07 -2.43
C HIS A 582 -38.93 -35.87 -1.48
N GLN A 583 -37.86 -35.35 -0.82
CA GLN A 583 -38.04 -34.19 0.09
C GLN A 583 -37.13 -32.97 -0.14
N LEU A 584 -35.96 -33.11 -0.76
CA LEU A 584 -35.02 -31.97 -0.86
C LEU A 584 -35.45 -30.91 -1.89
N HIS A 585 -36.01 -31.33 -3.03
CA HIS A 585 -36.48 -30.40 -4.08
C HIS A 585 -37.73 -29.60 -3.67
N LEU A 586 -38.47 -30.09 -2.68
CA LEU A 586 -39.67 -29.44 -2.13
C LEU A 586 -39.34 -28.52 -0.95
N SER A 587 -38.42 -28.92 -0.05
CA SER A 587 -38.08 -28.13 1.13
C SER A 587 -37.04 -27.03 0.86
N HIS A 588 -36.04 -27.28 0.01
CA HIS A 588 -34.91 -26.36 -0.22
C HIS A 588 -34.51 -26.32 -1.71
N PRO A 589 -35.34 -25.73 -2.59
CA PRO A 589 -35.17 -25.79 -4.05
C PRO A 589 -33.86 -25.17 -4.54
N THR A 590 -33.38 -24.09 -3.89
CA THR A 590 -32.13 -23.42 -4.28
C THR A 590 -30.89 -24.28 -4.03
N ILE A 591 -30.90 -25.08 -2.96
CA ILE A 591 -29.80 -26.00 -2.62
C ILE A 591 -29.78 -27.14 -3.64
N HIS A 592 -30.94 -27.71 -3.95
CA HIS A 592 -31.10 -28.74 -4.97
C HIS A 592 -30.61 -28.27 -6.35
N THR A 593 -30.95 -27.05 -6.78
CA THR A 593 -30.47 -26.50 -8.07
C THR A 593 -28.95 -26.33 -8.11
N ARG A 594 -28.33 -25.88 -7.02
CA ARG A 594 -26.87 -25.71 -6.95
C ARG A 594 -26.14 -27.05 -6.96
N LEU A 595 -26.66 -28.05 -6.23
CA LEU A 595 -26.13 -29.40 -6.21
C LEU A 595 -26.24 -30.08 -7.58
N LYS A 596 -27.38 -29.93 -8.26
CA LYS A 596 -27.57 -30.44 -9.63
C LYS A 596 -26.59 -29.80 -10.61
N ARG A 597 -26.38 -28.48 -10.53
CA ARG A 597 -25.40 -27.78 -11.38
C ARG A 597 -23.97 -28.26 -11.13
N LEU A 598 -23.62 -28.55 -9.88
CA LEU A 598 -22.31 -29.13 -9.52
C LEU A 598 -22.16 -30.56 -10.08
N HIS A 599 -23.20 -31.39 -10.01
CA HIS A 599 -23.22 -32.72 -10.61
C HIS A 599 -23.00 -32.69 -12.13
N ASP A 600 -23.73 -31.81 -12.83
CA ASP A 600 -23.65 -31.68 -14.29
C ASP A 600 -22.25 -31.23 -14.75
N ILE A 601 -21.59 -30.35 -13.98
CA ILE A 601 -20.20 -29.93 -14.22
C ILE A 601 -19.22 -31.09 -14.04
N LEU A 602 -19.48 -31.99 -13.08
CA LEU A 602 -18.58 -33.09 -12.76
C LEU A 602 -18.69 -34.28 -13.73
N ILE A 603 -19.84 -34.46 -14.40
CA ILE A 603 -20.07 -35.55 -15.37
C ILE A 603 -19.71 -35.16 -16.80
N ALA A 604 -19.68 -33.87 -17.13
CA ALA A 604 -19.41 -33.37 -18.48
C ALA A 604 -18.03 -33.78 -19.06
N ASP A 605 -17.10 -34.29 -18.24
CA ASP A 605 -15.77 -34.74 -18.65
C ASP A 605 -15.68 -36.22 -19.05
N CYS A 606 -16.78 -37.01 -19.02
CA CYS A 606 -16.72 -38.47 -19.25
C CYS A 606 -17.08 -38.98 -20.67
N ASP A 607 -17.79 -38.22 -21.51
CA ASP A 607 -18.30 -38.74 -22.79
C ASP A 607 -17.62 -38.11 -24.02
N SER A 608 -16.37 -38.50 -24.28
CA SER A 608 -15.77 -38.30 -25.61
C SER A 608 -14.94 -39.51 -26.04
N SER A 609 -15.59 -40.67 -26.17
CA SER A 609 -14.99 -41.82 -26.87
C SER A 609 -16.06 -42.74 -27.47
N THR A 610 -16.49 -42.46 -28.70
CA THR A 610 -16.61 -43.40 -29.86
C THR A 610 -17.45 -42.81 -31.02
N PRO A 611 -17.12 -43.09 -32.31
CA PRO A 611 -17.80 -42.54 -33.49
C PRO A 611 -18.74 -43.56 -34.19
N ASN A 612 -19.82 -43.08 -34.82
CA ASN A 612 -20.52 -43.64 -36.01
C ASN A 612 -21.81 -42.82 -36.29
N GLU A 613 -21.93 -42.12 -37.43
CA GLU A 613 -22.43 -42.51 -38.77
C GLU A 613 -23.93 -42.16 -39.02
N ALA A 614 -24.14 -41.32 -40.04
CA ALA A 614 -25.28 -41.15 -40.95
C ALA A 614 -26.73 -41.12 -40.41
N ASN A 615 -27.49 -40.03 -40.72
CA ASN A 615 -28.36 -39.98 -41.91
C ASN A 615 -29.11 -38.64 -42.05
N THR A 616 -29.45 -38.35 -43.30
CA THR A 616 -30.14 -37.19 -43.85
C THR A 616 -31.68 -37.24 -43.72
N ASP A 617 -32.28 -36.06 -43.92
CA ASP A 617 -33.54 -35.80 -44.66
C ASP A 617 -34.81 -35.28 -43.95
N ASN A 618 -35.40 -34.31 -44.67
CA ASN A 618 -36.76 -33.72 -44.70
C ASN A 618 -37.03 -32.53 -43.74
N LEU A 619 -37.01 -31.25 -44.17
CA LEU A 619 -37.82 -30.51 -45.18
C LEU A 619 -39.34 -30.77 -45.00
N ILE A 620 -40.22 -29.77 -44.88
CA ILE A 620 -40.71 -28.90 -45.97
C ILE A 620 -41.54 -27.69 -45.40
N PRO A 621 -41.71 -26.59 -46.18
CA PRO A 621 -42.04 -25.22 -45.76
C PRO A 621 -43.36 -24.64 -46.39
N LEU A 622 -43.46 -23.28 -46.44
CA LEU A 622 -44.28 -22.37 -47.31
C LEU A 622 -45.55 -21.75 -46.69
N SER A 623 -45.60 -20.42 -46.49
CA SER A 623 -46.11 -19.33 -47.38
C SER A 623 -47.58 -18.98 -47.05
N SER A 624 -48.20 -17.82 -47.27
CA SER A 624 -47.94 -16.57 -48.01
C SER A 624 -49.05 -15.54 -47.62
N SER A 625 -48.70 -14.26 -47.77
CA SER A 625 -49.48 -13.01 -47.87
C SER A 625 -50.95 -13.04 -48.33
N SER A 626 -51.82 -12.15 -47.81
CA SER A 626 -52.13 -10.80 -48.40
C SER A 626 -53.40 -10.12 -47.83
N SER A 627 -53.24 -8.85 -47.43
CA SER A 627 -54.16 -7.67 -47.46
C SER A 627 -55.69 -7.78 -47.24
N SER A 628 -56.20 -7.05 -46.24
CA SER A 628 -57.14 -5.90 -46.37
C SER A 628 -57.59 -5.37 -44.99
N SER A 629 -57.69 -4.04 -44.84
CA SER A 629 -58.22 -3.30 -43.67
C SER A 629 -59.59 -2.69 -44.06
N PRO A 630 -60.51 -2.26 -43.14
CA PRO A 630 -60.25 -1.26 -42.09
C PRO A 630 -61.06 -1.31 -40.76
N ALA A 631 -60.56 -0.49 -39.81
CA ALA A 631 -61.24 0.24 -38.74
C ALA A 631 -61.81 -0.50 -37.51
N SER A 632 -61.22 -0.26 -36.32
CA SER A 632 -61.85 0.59 -35.29
C SER A 632 -60.96 0.76 -34.03
N ASN A 633 -61.00 2.00 -33.52
CA ASN A 633 -60.79 2.47 -32.16
C ASN A 633 -59.39 2.46 -31.50
N SER A 634 -59.03 3.66 -31.07
CA SER A 634 -57.74 4.14 -30.59
C SER A 634 -57.73 4.38 -29.08
N SER A 635 -56.52 4.20 -28.52
CA SER A 635 -55.97 4.71 -27.25
C SER A 635 -55.99 3.75 -26.03
N PRO A 636 -54.95 3.79 -25.18
CA PRO A 636 -53.54 3.66 -25.53
C PRO A 636 -52.84 2.58 -24.66
N SER A 637 -51.93 1.82 -25.29
CA SER A 637 -51.08 0.82 -24.66
C SER A 637 -49.75 1.41 -24.20
N ILE A 638 -49.37 1.11 -22.97
CA ILE A 638 -48.04 1.30 -22.40
C ILE A 638 -47.08 0.32 -23.09
N GLN A 639 -46.20 0.84 -23.95
CA GLN A 639 -45.04 0.11 -24.46
C GLN A 639 -43.81 0.44 -23.61
N TYR A 640 -43.23 -0.62 -23.01
CA TYR A 640 -41.82 -0.63 -22.64
C TYR A 640 -40.99 -0.58 -23.92
N HIS A 641 -40.46 0.60 -24.25
CA HIS A 641 -39.39 0.72 -25.23
C HIS A 641 -38.08 0.23 -24.59
N GLN A 642 -37.58 -0.92 -25.07
CA GLN A 642 -36.16 -1.22 -25.06
C GLN A 642 -35.47 -0.21 -25.99
N VAL A 643 -34.86 0.81 -25.39
CA VAL A 643 -33.89 1.66 -26.07
C VAL A 643 -32.51 1.04 -25.91
N SER A 644 -31.91 0.72 -27.05
CA SER A 644 -30.49 0.41 -27.20
C SER A 644 -29.64 1.48 -26.52
N THR A 645 -28.82 1.07 -25.56
CA THR A 645 -27.65 1.83 -25.11
C THR A 645 -26.48 0.87 -25.00
N SER A 646 -25.50 1.07 -25.87
CA SER A 646 -24.18 0.47 -25.78
C SER A 646 -23.41 1.05 -24.58
N PRO A 647 -22.71 0.24 -23.79
CA PRO A 647 -21.55 0.67 -23.04
C PRO A 647 -20.29 0.07 -23.69
N ASN A 648 -19.40 0.96 -24.16
CA ASN A 648 -18.02 0.63 -24.51
C ASN A 648 -17.25 0.24 -23.24
N ASN A 649 -17.23 -1.06 -22.92
CA ASN A 649 -16.29 -1.67 -21.98
C ASN A 649 -15.10 -2.25 -22.75
N ASN A 650 -14.01 -1.48 -22.86
CA ASN A 650 -12.71 -2.04 -23.21
C ASN A 650 -11.96 -2.43 -21.94
N HIS A 651 -12.26 -3.63 -21.44
CA HIS A 651 -11.31 -4.57 -20.84
C HIS A 651 -12.05 -5.90 -20.66
N SER A 652 -12.34 -6.57 -21.77
CA SER A 652 -12.72 -7.98 -21.72
C SER A 652 -11.47 -8.80 -21.43
N ILE A 653 -11.54 -9.57 -20.34
CA ILE A 653 -10.71 -10.74 -20.12
C ILE A 653 -11.02 -11.69 -21.28
N PHE A 654 -9.98 -11.99 -22.07
CA PHE A 654 -9.87 -13.01 -23.11
C PHE A 654 -11.20 -13.56 -23.64
N HIS A 655 -11.66 -12.99 -24.75
CA HIS A 655 -12.52 -13.75 -25.64
C HIS A 655 -11.81 -15.07 -25.97
N ASN A 656 -12.50 -16.18 -25.71
CA ASN A 656 -12.31 -17.46 -26.37
C ASN A 656 -12.43 -17.20 -27.89
N GLN A 657 -11.35 -16.75 -28.52
CA GLN A 657 -11.21 -16.88 -29.96
C GLN A 657 -11.17 -18.38 -30.19
N SER A 658 -12.25 -18.90 -30.78
CA SER A 658 -12.28 -20.24 -31.36
C SER A 658 -10.95 -20.44 -32.11
N LEU A 659 -10.14 -21.35 -31.59
CA LEU A 659 -8.80 -21.62 -32.11
C LEU A 659 -8.97 -22.16 -33.52
N THR A 660 -8.67 -21.34 -34.53
CA THR A 660 -8.61 -21.82 -35.91
C THR A 660 -7.62 -22.98 -35.97
N PRO A 661 -8.03 -24.19 -36.40
CA PRO A 661 -7.16 -25.36 -36.46
C PRO A 661 -5.87 -25.09 -37.24
N LEU A 662 -4.74 -25.55 -36.73
CA LEU A 662 -3.49 -25.54 -37.50
C LEU A 662 -3.65 -26.49 -38.71
N PRO A 663 -3.26 -26.09 -39.94
CA PRO A 663 -3.63 -26.80 -41.16
C PRO A 663 -2.67 -27.96 -41.45
N THR A 664 -2.74 -29.06 -40.72
CA THR A 664 -2.03 -30.31 -41.09
C THR A 664 -2.72 -31.56 -40.52
N LYS A 665 -2.83 -32.62 -41.35
CA LYS A 665 -3.69 -33.82 -41.18
C LYS A 665 -3.33 -34.79 -40.04
N GLN A 666 -2.30 -34.54 -39.23
CA GLN A 666 -1.92 -35.38 -38.08
C GLN A 666 -1.48 -34.46 -36.93
N HIS A 667 -2.41 -34.11 -36.03
CA HIS A 667 -2.15 -33.29 -34.84
C HIS A 667 -2.89 -33.89 -33.64
N SER A 668 -2.23 -33.91 -32.47
CA SER A 668 -2.88 -34.11 -31.17
C SER A 668 -2.95 -32.76 -30.46
N TYR A 669 -4.15 -32.28 -30.15
CA TYR A 669 -4.35 -31.03 -29.40
C TYR A 669 -4.06 -31.22 -27.91
N ALA A 670 -3.78 -30.13 -27.18
CA ALA A 670 -3.59 -30.17 -25.74
C ALA A 670 -4.70 -30.92 -24.98
N PHE A 671 -5.97 -30.79 -25.39
CA PHE A 671 -7.10 -31.49 -24.77
C PHE A 671 -7.17 -33.00 -25.09
N CYS A 672 -6.38 -33.48 -26.04
CA CYS A 672 -6.26 -34.90 -26.35
C CYS A 672 -5.14 -35.58 -25.54
N GLU A 673 -4.45 -34.85 -24.66
CA GLU A 673 -3.40 -35.41 -23.81
C GLU A 673 -4.00 -36.09 -22.56
N PRO A 674 -3.57 -37.31 -22.22
CA PRO A 674 -4.24 -38.14 -21.21
C PRO A 674 -3.95 -37.72 -19.75
N ARG A 675 -3.05 -36.75 -19.54
CA ARG A 675 -2.63 -36.28 -18.21
C ARG A 675 -2.58 -34.76 -18.17
N PHE A 676 -3.13 -34.16 -17.12
CA PHE A 676 -3.23 -32.71 -16.95
C PHE A 676 -1.88 -31.99 -17.09
N ALA A 677 -0.81 -32.52 -16.48
CA ALA A 677 0.54 -31.94 -16.61
C ALA A 677 1.03 -31.88 -18.07
N ARG A 678 0.70 -32.91 -18.86
CA ARG A 678 1.09 -33.02 -20.27
C ARG A 678 0.20 -32.17 -21.17
N GLN A 679 -1.09 -32.07 -20.86
CA GLN A 679 -2.03 -31.11 -21.46
C GLN A 679 -1.56 -29.67 -21.26
N LEU A 680 -1.14 -29.31 -20.04
CA LEU A 680 -0.61 -27.98 -19.72
C LEU A 680 0.69 -27.70 -20.48
N HIS A 681 1.58 -28.69 -20.57
CA HIS A 681 2.82 -28.57 -21.34
C HIS A 681 2.52 -28.34 -22.83
N ARG A 682 1.67 -29.17 -23.44
CA ARG A 682 1.29 -29.02 -24.86
C ARG A 682 0.58 -27.69 -25.13
N TYR A 683 -0.32 -27.27 -24.23
CA TYR A 683 -0.99 -25.96 -24.33
C TYR A 683 0.02 -24.80 -24.33
N THR A 684 1.04 -24.88 -23.47
CA THR A 684 2.09 -23.85 -23.39
C THR A 684 2.93 -23.80 -24.66
N LEU A 685 3.27 -24.95 -25.25
CA LEU A 685 3.99 -25.02 -26.53
C LEU A 685 3.16 -24.46 -27.68
N GLU A 686 1.85 -24.76 -27.72
CA GLU A 686 0.94 -24.22 -28.72
C GLU A 686 0.81 -22.70 -28.60
N HIS A 687 0.67 -22.18 -27.38
CA HIS A 687 0.58 -20.75 -27.12
C HIS A 687 1.87 -20.01 -27.52
N ALA A 688 3.02 -20.57 -27.14
CA ALA A 688 4.33 -20.06 -27.53
C ALA A 688 4.51 -20.06 -29.06
N TYR A 689 4.10 -21.12 -29.76
CA TYR A 689 4.17 -21.16 -31.22
C TYR A 689 3.31 -20.07 -31.89
N ARG A 690 2.09 -19.83 -31.39
CA ARG A 690 1.20 -18.77 -31.92
C ARG A 690 1.78 -17.38 -31.71
N LEU A 691 2.25 -17.09 -30.49
CA LEU A 691 2.95 -15.83 -30.18
C LEU A 691 4.18 -15.61 -31.06
N PHE A 692 4.90 -16.69 -31.38
CA PHE A 692 6.12 -16.62 -32.19
C PHE A 692 5.85 -16.47 -33.69
N THR A 693 4.77 -17.07 -34.21
CA THR A 693 4.50 -17.12 -35.66
C THR A 693 3.48 -16.10 -36.15
N ASP A 694 2.67 -15.49 -35.28
CA ASP A 694 1.77 -14.39 -35.69
C ASP A 694 2.57 -13.06 -35.78
N PRO A 695 2.74 -12.48 -36.98
CA PRO A 695 3.50 -11.26 -37.19
C PRO A 695 2.88 -10.02 -36.53
N ARG A 696 1.63 -10.12 -36.02
CA ARG A 696 0.94 -9.03 -35.30
C ARG A 696 1.12 -9.11 -33.78
N SER A 697 1.81 -10.14 -33.27
CA SER A 697 2.05 -10.32 -31.85
C SER A 697 2.86 -9.16 -31.26
N ASN A 698 2.48 -8.69 -30.06
CA ASN A 698 3.13 -7.55 -29.42
C ASN A 698 4.62 -7.87 -29.12
N PRO A 699 5.57 -7.03 -29.60
CA PRO A 699 7.01 -7.27 -29.42
C PRO A 699 7.47 -7.42 -27.97
N SER A 700 6.84 -6.70 -27.02
CA SER A 700 7.15 -6.82 -25.60
C SER A 700 6.72 -8.16 -25.00
N THR A 701 5.62 -8.74 -25.51
CA THR A 701 5.09 -10.03 -25.06
C THR A 701 5.98 -11.15 -25.58
N ILE A 702 6.39 -11.07 -26.85
CA ILE A 702 7.40 -11.97 -27.43
C ILE A 702 8.69 -11.87 -26.60
N TYR A 703 9.22 -10.67 -26.38
CA TYR A 703 10.43 -10.47 -25.60
C TYR A 703 10.33 -11.05 -24.19
N ARG A 704 9.21 -10.87 -23.48
CA ARG A 704 9.00 -11.42 -22.13
C ARG A 704 8.99 -12.94 -22.09
N VAL A 705 8.25 -13.58 -22.99
CA VAL A 705 8.09 -15.06 -23.02
C VAL A 705 9.39 -15.75 -23.45
N PHE A 706 10.18 -15.09 -24.30
CA PHE A 706 11.30 -15.70 -25.00
C PHE A 706 12.68 -15.13 -24.64
N ARG A 707 12.74 -14.19 -23.68
CA ARG A 707 13.94 -13.42 -23.27
C ARG A 707 15.20 -14.24 -23.08
N LEU A 708 15.06 -15.48 -22.64
CA LEU A 708 16.16 -16.35 -22.22
C LEU A 708 16.49 -17.46 -23.23
N VAL A 709 15.89 -17.43 -24.42
CA VAL A 709 16.03 -18.49 -25.42
C VAL A 709 16.75 -17.97 -26.67
N PRO A 710 18.06 -18.25 -26.84
CA PRO A 710 18.89 -17.62 -27.88
C PRO A 710 18.49 -17.96 -29.33
N CYS A 711 17.85 -19.11 -29.55
CA CYS A 711 17.51 -19.62 -30.89
C CYS A 711 16.41 -18.83 -31.62
N ILE A 712 15.78 -17.85 -30.97
CA ILE A 712 14.67 -17.07 -31.51
C ILE A 712 15.14 -15.95 -32.45
N GLN A 713 16.45 -15.69 -32.49
CA GLN A 713 17.08 -14.75 -33.42
C GLN A 713 16.98 -15.19 -34.89
N ASP A 714 16.69 -16.47 -35.16
CA ASP A 714 16.49 -17.01 -36.51
C ASP A 714 15.13 -17.73 -36.60
N PRO A 715 14.06 -17.01 -36.99
CA PRO A 715 12.71 -17.58 -37.10
C PRO A 715 12.62 -18.79 -38.02
N GLN A 716 13.42 -18.81 -39.09
CA GLN A 716 13.42 -19.89 -40.09
C GLN A 716 13.98 -21.20 -39.51
N LYS A 717 14.87 -21.14 -38.51
CA LYS A 717 15.41 -22.33 -37.82
C LYS A 717 14.53 -22.82 -36.66
N THR A 718 13.81 -21.92 -35.99
CA THR A 718 13.06 -22.25 -34.77
C THR A 718 11.64 -22.70 -35.06
N GLN A 719 10.99 -22.14 -36.08
CA GLN A 719 9.62 -22.50 -36.44
C GLN A 719 9.45 -24.00 -36.80
N PRO A 720 10.35 -24.65 -37.57
CA PRO A 720 10.22 -26.08 -37.86
C PRO A 720 10.28 -26.97 -36.61
N ARG A 721 11.02 -26.56 -35.57
CA ARG A 721 11.21 -27.33 -34.34
C ARG A 721 9.99 -27.27 -33.43
N PHE A 722 9.37 -26.10 -33.29
CA PHE A 722 8.06 -26.00 -32.65
C PHE A 722 7.01 -26.82 -33.38
N LYS A 723 7.01 -26.76 -34.72
CA LYS A 723 6.07 -27.56 -35.52
C LYS A 723 6.29 -29.06 -35.32
N GLN A 724 7.52 -29.53 -35.18
CA GLN A 724 7.83 -30.93 -34.86
C GLN A 724 7.26 -31.35 -33.50
N LEU A 725 7.44 -30.54 -32.45
CA LEU A 725 6.89 -30.83 -31.11
C LEU A 725 5.36 -30.86 -31.10
N LEU A 726 4.73 -29.96 -31.86
CA LEU A 726 3.27 -29.88 -31.95
C LEU A 726 2.65 -30.97 -32.84
N MET A 727 3.42 -31.51 -33.79
CA MET A 727 3.01 -32.62 -34.65
C MET A 727 3.23 -34.01 -34.04
N GLY A 728 3.89 -34.10 -32.88
CA GLY A 728 4.04 -35.36 -32.16
C GLY A 728 2.69 -35.86 -31.60
N GLY A 729 2.49 -37.18 -31.61
CA GLY A 729 1.33 -37.85 -31.03
C GLY A 729 1.27 -37.75 -29.50
N CYS A 730 0.19 -38.27 -28.91
CA CYS A 730 -0.06 -38.21 -27.45
C CYS A 730 0.98 -38.98 -26.61
N THR A 731 1.80 -39.83 -27.22
CA THR A 731 2.90 -40.55 -26.55
C THR A 731 4.27 -39.98 -26.85
N ASP A 732 4.38 -39.02 -27.78
CA ASP A 732 5.69 -38.52 -28.24
C ASP A 732 6.29 -37.51 -27.26
N PRO A 733 7.64 -37.39 -27.18
CA PRO A 733 8.27 -36.38 -26.35
C PRO A 733 7.82 -34.96 -26.74
N LEU A 734 7.49 -34.15 -25.73
CA LEU A 734 7.19 -32.72 -25.90
C LEU A 734 8.43 -31.83 -25.75
N GLU A 735 9.61 -32.45 -25.75
CA GLU A 735 10.91 -31.79 -25.64
C GLU A 735 11.87 -32.35 -26.70
N VAL A 736 12.80 -31.52 -27.18
CA VAL A 736 13.85 -31.97 -28.09
C VAL A 736 15.19 -32.01 -27.33
N PRO A 737 15.81 -33.20 -27.15
CA PRO A 737 17.08 -33.31 -26.46
C PRO A 737 18.17 -32.44 -27.11
N GLY A 738 18.80 -31.56 -26.33
CA GLY A 738 19.88 -30.69 -26.79
C GLY A 738 19.46 -29.35 -27.40
N LEU A 739 18.16 -29.00 -27.38
CA LEU A 739 17.69 -27.64 -27.68
C LEU A 739 17.48 -26.83 -26.39
N PRO A 740 17.81 -25.52 -26.38
CA PRO A 740 17.67 -24.68 -25.18
C PRO A 740 16.22 -24.20 -24.99
N PHE A 741 15.24 -25.00 -25.36
CA PHE A 741 13.87 -24.84 -24.90
C PHE A 741 13.68 -25.87 -23.80
N TYR A 742 13.92 -25.43 -22.56
CA TYR A 742 13.61 -26.13 -21.32
C TYR A 742 14.02 -27.62 -21.32
N GLY A 743 15.30 -27.91 -21.10
CA GLY A 743 15.74 -29.29 -20.87
C GLY A 743 15.68 -29.65 -19.39
N GLU A 744 14.74 -30.51 -19.01
CA GLU A 744 14.88 -31.43 -17.87
C GLU A 744 15.80 -32.60 -18.27
N ASN A 745 16.62 -33.09 -17.36
CA ASN A 745 17.32 -34.35 -17.54
C ASN A 745 17.37 -35.07 -16.18
N ALA A 746 16.47 -36.04 -16.01
CA ALA A 746 16.48 -37.12 -15.03
C ALA A 746 16.07 -38.39 -15.81
N GLY A 747 16.75 -39.52 -15.78
CA GLY A 747 17.96 -39.97 -15.10
C GLY A 747 18.30 -41.42 -15.51
N GLU A 748 19.36 -41.95 -14.89
CA GLU A 748 19.66 -43.39 -14.61
C GLU A 748 19.93 -44.32 -15.83
N GLY A 749 21.00 -45.12 -15.93
CA GLY A 749 21.95 -45.66 -14.97
C GLY A 749 21.95 -47.18 -15.07
N VAL A 750 22.83 -47.80 -15.88
CA VAL A 750 23.21 -49.22 -15.75
C VAL A 750 24.71 -49.34 -16.08
N GLY A 751 25.47 -49.90 -15.14
CA GLY A 751 26.93 -50.05 -15.23
C GLY A 751 27.39 -51.25 -16.07
N GLY A 752 28.69 -51.28 -16.33
CA GLY A 752 29.41 -52.40 -16.94
C GLY A 752 30.87 -51.99 -17.22
N ASP A 753 31.79 -52.69 -16.56
CA ASP A 753 33.24 -52.50 -16.53
C ASP A 753 33.98 -52.50 -17.88
N GLY A 754 35.22 -51.97 -17.88
CA GLY A 754 36.31 -52.58 -18.64
C GLY A 754 37.18 -51.65 -19.48
N HIS A 755 38.39 -51.39 -18.96
CA HIS A 755 39.62 -50.89 -19.59
C HIS A 755 39.83 -49.39 -19.84
#